data_AF-A0A9Q5I0D0-F1
#
_entry.id   AF-A0A9Q5I0D0-F1
#
_cell.length_a   1.000
_cell.length_b   1.000
_cell.length_c   1.000
_cell.angle_alpha   90.00
_cell.angle_beta   90.00
_cell.angle_gamma   90.00
#
_symmetry.space_group_name_H-M   'P 1'
#
loop_
_entity.id
_entity.type
_entity.pdbx_description
1 polymer ?
#
loop_
_entity_poly.entity_id
_entity_poly.type
_entity_poly.pdbx_seq_one_letter_code
_entity_poly.pdbx_strand_id
1 'polypeptide(L)'
;MSDLLARDEPIRERLAAEAHKLKEIILTERQLCDLELTINGGFSPLEGFMNEKDYNSVVETLRLADGTLFPIPVTLDVSREDIERSAIAPGARLALRDPRDDEALAILTVEDIYQPDLVKEAIHVLGADDPAHPSVAYLRNRVKEFYIGGKFQAIQAPMYFDYVALRYTPAELRSHFKKLAWRKVVAFQTRNPMHRAHRELTVRAARQRQANVLIHPVVGLTKPGDVDHYTRVRVYEAIMPKYPNGMAHLALLPLAMRMAGPREAVWHAIIRKNYGATYFIIGRDHAGPGKNSQGKDFYGPYDAQELVKKYHDELNIEMVPFQQMTYLPSTDEYQPIDEVPKGVQTLDISGTELRRRLRTGAAIPEWFSYDTVVKALRESYPPRNKQGFVLFLTGLYNSGADRIAKALQVTLNQQGGRSVSLLLGETVRSELSAELGFSSEDRHKNVLRIAFVAGELARAGAAVIAAPIAPYEHSRQAAREHILHSAGSGGNTFTIHVATPLEHAEATDRKGRYAAARRGEIKGFTGIDDVYETPERADITVDITKQSVPEIVHTATPKDASSKRPLLFKGTARRLSKKGKEGANGLEQRAAVDAGVTSTDQGDSGAAAATPSTSEAGPGAWQDPSTSPSVNVHLASPPMREGDSGHSHSAEQATMTSDTHKEKSSLSTTLVSTTASKHRKEKTSETTHSVISEEKKPGTRAKTRKDRERSGGKRPKKKSIWSKLASVVFKCTWPTESTHPVDVDEGAKTGVSDPSSSRAGLKELPVSEKTKEVEPPKEPEAPVPAAPSVESVPKPTSTNGEVPPIKPAPDIVPSESEDANLVVPPSPTTHVLPEDETAGVTSGAVVPPGSTGVEGGEESEESSMLGEEEERKMEEEDEEERLILNGGAGIPIGPDGVPRPLLPPLAPQHAGRKCLVLDLDETLVHSSFKSIQHADYVVPVEIEYHWHNVYVIKRPGVDTFLKRMGEIYEVVVFTASLSKYADPVLDKLDIHNVVAHRLFRESCYNHKGNYVKDLSQLGRPIEDTIILDNSPASYIFHPNNAVPVSSWFNDPHDTELTDLCPFLSDLATVDDVRGILDGGL
;
A
#
# COMPACT_ATOMS: atom_id res chain seq x y z
N MET A 1 17.95 -0.48 -21.01
CA MET A 1 16.96 0.01 -20.02
C MET A 1 16.76 1.47 -20.35
N SER A 2 15.52 1.88 -20.59
CA SER A 2 15.18 3.24 -21.01
C SER A 2 14.96 4.12 -19.80
N ASP A 3 16.04 4.35 -19.04
CA ASP A 3 16.06 5.30 -17.93
C ASP A 3 16.15 6.71 -18.52
N LEU A 4 14.99 7.38 -18.66
CA LEU A 4 14.88 8.67 -19.33
C LEU A 4 15.38 9.80 -18.43
N LEU A 5 15.27 9.65 -17.11
CA LEU A 5 15.87 10.55 -16.12
C LEU A 5 17.40 10.56 -16.28
N ALA A 6 18.04 9.39 -16.32
CA ALA A 6 19.48 9.30 -16.56
C ALA A 6 19.89 9.75 -17.98
N ARG A 7 19.03 9.56 -18.99
CA ARG A 7 19.26 10.01 -20.38
C ARG A 7 19.23 11.54 -20.51
N ASP A 8 18.26 12.19 -19.85
CA ASP A 8 17.93 13.60 -20.06
C ASP A 8 18.49 14.54 -18.99
N GLU A 9 19.07 14.03 -17.90
CA GLU A 9 19.78 14.82 -16.88
C GLU A 9 20.74 15.88 -17.46
N PRO A 10 21.59 15.60 -18.49
CA PRO A 10 22.47 16.61 -19.09
C PRO A 10 21.76 17.77 -19.81
N ILE A 11 20.44 17.67 -20.01
CA ILE A 11 19.59 18.70 -20.62
C ILE A 11 18.43 19.15 -19.71
N ARG A 12 18.36 18.68 -18.46
CA ARG A 12 17.26 18.92 -17.51
C ARG A 12 16.89 20.40 -17.37
N GLU A 13 17.88 21.26 -17.08
CA GLU A 13 17.65 22.69 -16.88
C GLU A 13 17.05 23.38 -18.12
N ARG A 14 17.48 22.95 -19.31
CA ARG A 14 16.92 23.42 -20.58
C ARG A 14 15.47 22.95 -20.77
N LEU A 15 15.15 21.71 -20.40
CA LEU A 15 13.80 21.17 -20.47
C LEU A 15 12.86 21.85 -19.46
N ALA A 16 13.31 22.12 -18.23
CA ALA A 16 12.56 22.92 -17.25
C ALA A 16 12.30 24.35 -17.76
N ALA A 17 13.34 25.04 -18.24
CA ALA A 17 13.24 26.38 -18.82
C ALA A 17 12.44 26.44 -20.15
N GLU A 18 12.23 25.30 -20.81
CA GLU A 18 11.31 25.14 -21.94
C GLU A 18 9.87 24.92 -21.45
N ALA A 19 9.65 24.03 -20.47
CA ALA A 19 8.34 23.64 -19.97
C ALA A 19 7.50 24.84 -19.48
N HIS A 20 8.12 25.83 -18.83
CA HIS A 20 7.46 27.10 -18.44
C HIS A 20 6.88 27.92 -19.62
N LYS A 21 7.18 27.57 -20.88
CA LYS A 21 6.74 28.26 -22.10
C LYS A 21 5.83 27.39 -22.98
N LEU A 22 5.70 26.09 -22.67
CA LEU A 22 4.87 25.16 -23.43
C LEU A 22 3.41 25.24 -23.00
N LYS A 23 2.55 24.59 -23.77
CA LYS A 23 1.20 24.24 -23.32
C LYS A 23 1.29 23.03 -22.38
N GLU A 24 0.41 22.96 -21.41
CA GLU A 24 0.49 22.01 -20.31
C GLU A 24 -0.73 21.08 -20.24
N ILE A 25 -0.49 19.88 -19.71
CA ILE A 25 -1.51 18.90 -19.32
C ILE A 25 -1.21 18.48 -17.88
N ILE A 26 -2.13 18.75 -16.98
CA ILE A 26 -2.10 18.25 -15.60
C ILE A 26 -2.55 16.79 -15.64
N LEU A 27 -1.71 15.88 -15.16
CA LEU A 27 -1.95 14.44 -15.24
C LEU A 27 -3.01 13.96 -14.25
N THR A 28 -3.66 12.84 -14.58
CA THR A 28 -4.39 12.06 -13.57
C THR A 28 -3.44 11.20 -12.74
N GLU A 29 -3.84 10.81 -11.53
CA GLU A 29 -3.07 9.91 -10.64
C GLU A 29 -2.62 8.60 -11.34
N ARG A 30 -3.42 8.07 -12.27
CA ARG A 30 -3.05 6.91 -13.10
C ARG A 30 -1.93 7.26 -14.07
N GLN A 31 -2.11 8.35 -14.84
CA GLN A 31 -1.11 8.81 -15.81
C GLN A 31 0.20 9.24 -15.14
N LEU A 32 0.15 9.71 -13.89
CA LEU A 32 1.32 10.02 -13.07
C LEU A 32 2.15 8.76 -12.73
N CYS A 33 1.49 7.72 -12.22
CA CYS A 33 2.11 6.40 -11.98
C CYS A 33 2.72 5.81 -13.27
N ASP A 34 2.01 5.97 -14.38
CA ASP A 34 2.43 5.47 -15.69
C ASP A 34 3.61 6.28 -16.26
N LEU A 35 3.62 7.60 -16.08
CA LEU A 35 4.75 8.47 -16.44
C LEU A 35 5.98 8.08 -15.64
N GLU A 36 5.87 7.95 -14.31
CA GLU A 36 6.98 7.62 -13.41
C GLU A 36 7.67 6.32 -13.83
N LEU A 37 6.91 5.25 -14.02
CA LEU A 37 7.43 3.96 -14.46
C LEU A 37 7.93 3.95 -15.90
N THR A 38 7.57 4.95 -16.73
CA THR A 38 8.19 5.12 -18.04
C THR A 38 9.51 5.87 -17.93
N ILE A 39 9.56 7.02 -17.24
CA ILE A 39 10.76 7.86 -17.16
C ILE A 39 11.89 7.24 -16.32
N ASN A 40 11.56 6.38 -15.34
CA ASN A 40 12.56 5.61 -14.59
C ASN A 40 12.95 4.26 -15.27
N GLY A 41 12.38 3.95 -16.44
CA GLY A 41 12.66 2.74 -17.21
C GLY A 41 11.98 1.46 -16.69
N GLY A 42 11.09 1.52 -15.70
CA GLY A 42 10.31 0.39 -15.22
C GLY A 42 9.45 -0.29 -16.31
N PHE A 43 9.00 0.49 -17.30
CA PHE A 43 8.29 0.03 -18.50
C PHE A 43 9.21 -0.17 -19.74
N SER A 44 10.54 -0.23 -19.59
CA SER A 44 11.46 -0.53 -20.71
C SER A 44 10.94 -1.68 -21.59
N PRO A 45 10.88 -1.53 -22.93
CA PRO A 45 11.49 -0.46 -23.74
C PRO A 45 10.59 0.76 -24.02
N LEU A 46 9.44 0.92 -23.36
CA LEU A 46 8.55 2.06 -23.59
C LEU A 46 9.23 3.38 -23.16
N GLU A 47 9.16 4.42 -23.99
CA GLU A 47 9.79 5.74 -23.77
C GLU A 47 8.80 6.92 -23.87
N GLY A 48 7.50 6.65 -23.77
CA GLY A 48 6.42 7.60 -24.03
C GLY A 48 5.05 7.00 -23.76
N PHE A 49 4.00 7.78 -23.96
CA PHE A 49 2.65 7.24 -24.11
C PHE A 49 2.47 6.65 -25.53
N MET A 50 1.78 5.52 -25.63
CA MET A 50 1.65 4.77 -26.88
C MET A 50 0.93 5.57 -27.96
N ASN A 51 1.51 5.60 -29.16
CA ASN A 51 0.85 6.02 -30.40
C ASN A 51 -0.19 4.97 -30.84
N GLU A 52 -1.03 5.31 -31.81
CA GLU A 52 -2.14 4.47 -32.29
C GLU A 52 -1.66 3.09 -32.77
N LYS A 53 -0.47 3.04 -33.37
CA LYS A 53 0.14 1.83 -33.92
C LYS A 53 0.56 0.87 -32.80
N ASP A 54 1.28 1.37 -31.79
CA ASP A 54 1.69 0.59 -30.62
C ASP A 54 0.47 0.18 -29.79
N TYR A 55 -0.46 1.10 -29.53
CA TYR A 55 -1.71 0.82 -28.80
C TYR A 55 -2.53 -0.29 -29.44
N ASN A 56 -2.83 -0.22 -30.75
CA ASN A 56 -3.62 -1.26 -31.41
C ASN A 56 -2.89 -2.62 -31.40
N SER A 57 -1.57 -2.62 -31.60
CA SER A 57 -0.75 -3.85 -31.54
C SER A 57 -0.77 -4.47 -30.13
N VAL A 58 -0.73 -3.66 -29.07
CA VAL A 58 -0.81 -4.11 -27.68
C VAL A 58 -2.20 -4.67 -27.36
N VAL A 59 -3.26 -3.97 -27.77
CA VAL A 59 -4.66 -4.41 -27.59
C VAL A 59 -4.91 -5.74 -28.30
N GLU A 60 -4.45 -5.91 -29.54
CA GLU A 60 -4.72 -7.14 -30.31
C GLU A 60 -3.77 -8.30 -30.00
N THR A 61 -2.47 -8.03 -29.85
CA THR A 61 -1.42 -9.08 -29.91
C THR A 61 -0.55 -9.21 -28.66
N LEU A 62 -0.70 -8.31 -27.68
CA LEU A 62 0.18 -8.17 -26.51
C LEU A 62 1.61 -7.74 -26.87
N ARG A 63 1.81 -7.00 -27.95
CA ARG A 63 3.12 -6.53 -28.43
C ARG A 63 3.08 -5.04 -28.79
N LEU A 64 4.20 -4.35 -28.62
CA LEU A 64 4.48 -3.10 -29.31
C LEU A 64 4.62 -3.34 -30.82
N ALA A 65 4.55 -2.29 -31.61
CA ALA A 65 4.52 -2.37 -33.06
C ALA A 65 5.89 -2.59 -33.73
N ASP A 66 6.93 -2.85 -32.93
CA ASP A 66 8.22 -3.44 -33.32
C ASP A 66 8.24 -4.98 -33.14
N GLY A 67 7.24 -5.54 -32.45
CA GLY A 67 7.13 -6.95 -32.08
C GLY A 67 7.49 -7.26 -30.62
N THR A 68 8.00 -6.30 -29.84
CA THR A 68 8.39 -6.53 -28.44
C THR A 68 7.18 -6.81 -27.55
N LEU A 69 7.23 -7.84 -26.72
CA LEU A 69 6.16 -8.22 -25.81
C LEU A 69 5.83 -7.11 -24.80
N PHE A 70 4.62 -6.56 -24.88
CA PHE A 70 4.09 -5.58 -23.92
C PHE A 70 2.55 -5.72 -23.85
N PRO A 71 1.96 -6.19 -22.73
CA PRO A 71 0.59 -6.72 -22.76
C PRO A 71 -0.53 -5.76 -22.35
N ILE A 72 -0.20 -4.56 -21.82
CA ILE A 72 -1.14 -3.59 -21.23
C ILE A 72 -0.96 -2.23 -21.92
N PRO A 73 -2.03 -1.53 -22.35
CA PRO A 73 -1.92 -0.20 -22.93
C PRO A 73 -1.55 0.86 -21.87
N VAL A 74 -0.66 1.77 -22.27
CA VAL A 74 -0.18 2.91 -21.47
C VAL A 74 -0.31 4.16 -22.34
N THR A 75 -1.33 4.97 -22.07
CA THR A 75 -1.79 6.07 -22.94
C THR A 75 -2.11 7.33 -22.14
N LEU A 76 -2.02 8.50 -22.78
CA LEU A 76 -2.45 9.79 -22.23
C LEU A 76 -3.83 10.13 -22.77
N ASP A 77 -4.85 10.08 -21.91
CA ASP A 77 -6.22 10.41 -22.30
C ASP A 77 -6.57 11.88 -22.04
N VAL A 78 -7.16 12.53 -23.06
CA VAL A 78 -7.52 13.95 -23.09
C VAL A 78 -8.92 14.18 -23.68
N SER A 79 -9.58 15.25 -23.25
CA SER A 79 -10.86 15.69 -23.81
C SER A 79 -10.67 16.52 -25.08
N ARG A 80 -11.75 16.73 -25.84
CA ARG A 80 -11.77 17.65 -26.99
C ARG A 80 -11.41 19.07 -26.56
N GLU A 81 -11.91 19.49 -25.41
CA GLU A 81 -11.66 20.78 -24.78
C GLU A 81 -10.19 20.95 -24.37
N ASP A 82 -9.46 19.87 -24.09
CA ASP A 82 -8.01 19.89 -23.85
C ASP A 82 -7.22 20.04 -25.16
N ILE A 83 -7.62 19.30 -26.21
CA ILE A 83 -7.04 19.40 -27.55
C ILE A 83 -7.17 20.82 -28.09
N GLU A 84 -8.36 21.42 -27.98
CA GLU A 84 -8.63 22.78 -28.46
C GLU A 84 -7.93 23.85 -27.60
N ARG A 85 -7.95 23.74 -26.27
CA ARG A 85 -7.35 24.72 -25.33
C ARG A 85 -5.82 24.75 -25.37
N SER A 86 -5.19 23.57 -25.51
CA SER A 86 -3.74 23.41 -25.59
C SER A 86 -3.21 23.32 -27.04
N ALA A 87 -4.09 23.50 -28.05
CA ALA A 87 -3.76 23.46 -29.47
C ALA A 87 -2.95 22.21 -29.87
N ILE A 88 -3.38 21.05 -29.39
CA ILE A 88 -2.64 19.78 -29.50
C ILE A 88 -2.71 19.28 -30.95
N ALA A 89 -1.54 19.03 -31.54
CA ALA A 89 -1.37 18.52 -32.90
C ALA A 89 -0.07 17.69 -32.99
N PRO A 90 0.07 16.79 -33.99
CA PRO A 90 1.35 16.12 -34.27
C PRO A 90 2.53 17.10 -34.38
N GLY A 91 3.63 16.78 -33.70
CA GLY A 91 4.81 17.65 -33.56
C GLY A 91 4.70 18.73 -32.47
N ALA A 92 3.54 18.92 -31.82
CA ALA A 92 3.44 19.80 -30.67
C ALA A 92 4.22 19.25 -29.46
N ARG A 93 4.69 20.15 -28.59
CA ARG A 93 5.40 19.82 -27.35
C ARG A 93 4.58 20.30 -26.15
N LEU A 94 4.32 19.39 -25.22
CA LEU A 94 3.46 19.60 -24.06
C LEU A 94 4.24 19.34 -22.77
N ALA A 95 4.16 20.26 -21.80
CA ALA A 95 4.61 20.01 -20.44
C ALA A 95 3.58 19.12 -19.71
N LEU A 96 4.05 18.02 -19.13
CA LEU A 96 3.24 17.14 -18.29
C LEU A 96 3.48 17.52 -16.82
N ARG A 97 2.40 17.93 -16.13
CA ARG A 97 2.44 18.39 -14.74
C ARG A 97 1.87 17.38 -13.76
N ASP A 98 2.46 17.36 -12.57
CA ASP A 98 1.93 16.65 -11.42
C ASP A 98 0.66 17.35 -10.86
N PRO A 99 -0.46 16.64 -10.63
CA PRO A 99 -1.66 17.21 -10.03
C PRO A 99 -1.56 17.56 -8.52
N ARG A 100 -0.41 17.34 -7.88
CA ARG A 100 -0.24 17.48 -6.42
C ARG A 100 0.48 18.77 -5.99
N ASP A 101 1.42 19.23 -6.81
CA ASP A 101 2.30 20.39 -6.56
C ASP A 101 2.50 21.27 -7.82
N ASP A 102 1.79 20.97 -8.92
CA ASP A 102 1.90 21.60 -10.25
C ASP A 102 3.30 21.51 -10.90
N GLU A 103 4.22 20.69 -10.39
CA GLU A 103 5.58 20.61 -10.93
C GLU A 103 5.65 19.98 -12.32
N ALA A 104 6.60 20.44 -13.14
CA ALA A 104 6.78 19.96 -14.50
C ALA A 104 7.68 18.72 -14.51
N LEU A 105 7.13 17.55 -14.84
CA LEU A 105 7.82 16.26 -14.72
C LEU A 105 8.50 15.81 -16.01
N ALA A 106 7.87 16.08 -17.15
CA ALA A 106 8.37 15.71 -18.48
C ALA A 106 7.81 16.61 -19.58
N ILE A 107 8.45 16.60 -20.74
CA ILE A 107 7.89 17.14 -21.99
C ILE A 107 7.53 15.97 -22.90
N LEU A 108 6.26 15.85 -23.29
CA LEU A 108 5.82 14.94 -24.36
C LEU A 108 5.90 15.67 -25.72
N THR A 109 6.47 15.00 -26.71
CA THR A 109 6.36 15.42 -28.13
C THR A 109 5.32 14.54 -28.80
N VAL A 110 4.23 15.15 -29.29
CA VAL A 110 3.08 14.44 -29.88
C VAL A 110 3.48 13.77 -31.20
N GLU A 111 3.28 12.46 -31.28
CA GLU A 111 3.37 11.68 -32.52
C GLU A 111 2.01 11.65 -33.23
N ASP A 112 0.94 11.31 -32.51
CA ASP A 112 -0.43 11.26 -33.02
C ASP A 112 -1.50 11.59 -31.96
N ILE A 113 -2.74 11.73 -32.42
CA ILE A 113 -3.94 11.93 -31.59
C ILE A 113 -5.05 11.09 -32.23
N TYR A 114 -5.62 10.16 -31.48
CA TYR A 114 -6.55 9.16 -32.03
C TYR A 114 -7.69 8.85 -31.06
N GLN A 115 -8.80 8.33 -31.59
CA GLN A 115 -9.99 7.98 -30.81
C GLN A 115 -10.06 6.46 -30.61
N PRO A 116 -9.79 5.94 -29.39
CA PRO A 116 -9.77 4.49 -29.14
C PRO A 116 -11.17 3.87 -29.12
N ASP A 117 -11.29 2.64 -29.64
CA ASP A 117 -12.46 1.80 -29.35
C ASP A 117 -12.33 1.21 -27.92
N LEU A 118 -12.98 1.89 -26.97
CA LEU A 118 -13.04 1.49 -25.57
C LEU A 118 -13.79 0.16 -25.34
N VAL A 119 -14.67 -0.28 -26.27
CA VAL A 119 -15.32 -1.60 -26.21
C VAL A 119 -14.28 -2.68 -26.56
N LYS A 120 -13.53 -2.47 -27.64
CA LYS A 120 -12.44 -3.36 -28.08
C LYS A 120 -11.36 -3.44 -27.01
N GLU A 121 -10.95 -2.33 -26.40
CA GLU A 121 -9.98 -2.34 -25.29
C GLU A 121 -10.49 -3.15 -24.10
N ALA A 122 -11.71 -2.89 -23.61
CA ALA A 122 -12.31 -3.61 -22.50
C ALA A 122 -12.39 -5.14 -22.74
N ILE A 123 -12.81 -5.56 -23.94
CA ILE A 123 -12.91 -6.99 -24.28
C ILE A 123 -11.53 -7.64 -24.42
N HIS A 124 -10.59 -7.05 -25.15
CA HIS A 124 -9.33 -7.71 -25.47
C HIS A 124 -8.28 -7.59 -24.35
N VAL A 125 -8.30 -6.49 -23.58
CA VAL A 125 -7.34 -6.22 -22.49
C VAL A 125 -7.90 -6.66 -21.13
N LEU A 126 -9.18 -6.41 -20.86
CA LEU A 126 -9.81 -6.68 -19.55
C LEU A 126 -10.74 -7.92 -19.58
N GLY A 127 -10.80 -8.62 -20.72
CA GLY A 127 -11.53 -9.88 -20.91
C GLY A 127 -13.05 -9.75 -21.09
N ALA A 128 -13.66 -8.61 -20.72
CA ALA A 128 -15.07 -8.31 -20.92
C ALA A 128 -15.36 -6.81 -20.72
N ASP A 129 -16.33 -6.27 -21.46
CA ASP A 129 -16.94 -4.95 -21.19
C ASP A 129 -18.04 -5.07 -20.12
N ASP A 130 -17.65 -5.47 -18.91
CA ASP A 130 -18.53 -5.56 -17.74
C ASP A 130 -18.09 -4.50 -16.69
N PRO A 131 -18.95 -3.52 -16.33
CA PRO A 131 -18.59 -2.46 -15.37
C PRO A 131 -18.36 -2.95 -13.93
N ALA A 132 -18.60 -4.23 -13.61
CA ALA A 132 -18.10 -4.84 -12.38
C ALA A 132 -16.56 -5.00 -12.36
N HIS A 133 -15.90 -4.93 -13.52
CA HIS A 133 -14.44 -4.87 -13.62
C HIS A 133 -13.97 -3.45 -13.30
N PRO A 134 -13.09 -3.24 -12.29
CA PRO A 134 -12.75 -1.89 -11.81
C PRO A 134 -12.12 -1.01 -12.89
N SER A 135 -11.28 -1.57 -13.78
CA SER A 135 -10.75 -0.80 -14.91
C SER A 135 -11.71 -0.62 -16.08
N VAL A 136 -12.79 -1.42 -16.23
CA VAL A 136 -13.85 -1.08 -17.20
C VAL A 136 -14.67 0.08 -16.65
N ALA A 137 -14.99 0.07 -15.36
CA ALA A 137 -15.61 1.22 -14.70
C ALA A 137 -14.73 2.49 -14.82
N TYR A 138 -13.40 2.37 -14.72
CA TYR A 138 -12.48 3.49 -14.99
C TYR A 138 -12.52 3.93 -16.47
N LEU A 139 -12.38 2.99 -17.41
CA LEU A 139 -12.39 3.23 -18.85
C LEU A 139 -13.69 3.87 -19.35
N ARG A 140 -14.82 3.57 -18.70
CA ARG A 140 -16.14 4.11 -19.05
C ARG A 140 -16.52 5.42 -18.35
N ASN A 141 -15.96 5.72 -17.18
CA ASN A 141 -16.42 6.84 -16.34
C ASN A 141 -15.32 7.86 -15.95
N ARG A 142 -14.06 7.62 -16.32
CA ARG A 142 -12.93 8.51 -16.00
C ARG A 142 -12.10 8.87 -17.24
N VAL A 143 -11.83 7.89 -18.09
CA VAL A 143 -11.05 8.06 -19.32
C VAL A 143 -11.77 8.98 -20.32
N LYS A 144 -11.01 9.82 -21.02
CA LYS A 144 -11.49 10.80 -22.00
C LYS A 144 -11.66 10.25 -23.42
N GLU A 145 -12.12 11.09 -24.34
CA GLU A 145 -12.49 10.72 -25.72
C GLU A 145 -11.30 10.35 -26.64
N PHE A 146 -10.11 10.89 -26.37
CA PHE A 146 -8.94 10.77 -27.23
C PHE A 146 -7.71 10.31 -26.46
N TYR A 147 -6.85 9.54 -27.12
CA TYR A 147 -5.50 9.23 -26.65
C TYR A 147 -4.47 10.04 -27.45
N ILE A 148 -3.39 10.45 -26.79
CA ILE A 148 -2.21 11.08 -27.38
C ILE A 148 -1.04 10.09 -27.34
N GLY A 149 -0.46 9.79 -28.51
CA GLY A 149 0.85 9.16 -28.61
C GLY A 149 1.97 10.18 -28.54
N GLY A 150 3.07 9.85 -27.87
CA GLY A 150 4.24 10.74 -27.87
C GLY A 150 5.35 10.34 -26.91
N LYS A 151 6.59 10.60 -27.34
CA LYS A 151 7.80 10.29 -26.56
C LYS A 151 8.09 11.37 -25.53
N PHE A 152 8.59 10.94 -24.37
CA PHE A 152 8.99 11.83 -23.29
C PHE A 152 10.42 12.33 -23.45
N GLN A 153 10.65 13.53 -22.93
CA GLN A 153 11.92 13.95 -22.36
C GLN A 153 11.70 14.26 -20.88
N ALA A 154 12.45 13.61 -20.00
CA ALA A 154 12.25 13.73 -18.55
C ALA A 154 12.86 15.03 -17.99
N ILE A 155 12.20 15.62 -17.00
CA ILE A 155 12.71 16.74 -16.21
C ILE A 155 13.05 16.24 -14.80
N GLN A 156 12.09 15.60 -14.14
CA GLN A 156 12.23 15.10 -12.77
C GLN A 156 11.23 13.98 -12.47
N ALA A 157 11.53 13.17 -11.45
CA ALA A 157 10.59 12.20 -10.92
C ALA A 157 9.47 12.90 -10.11
N PRO A 158 8.29 12.30 -9.96
CA PRO A 158 7.27 12.83 -9.05
C PRO A 158 7.80 12.90 -7.62
N MET A 159 7.55 13.99 -6.90
CA MET A 159 7.98 14.11 -5.50
C MET A 159 7.15 13.19 -4.60
N TYR A 160 7.78 12.58 -3.59
CA TYR A 160 7.07 11.81 -2.56
C TYR A 160 7.63 12.15 -1.18
N PHE A 161 6.72 12.31 -0.22
CA PHE A 161 7.05 12.57 1.19
C PHE A 161 6.89 11.30 2.05
N ASP A 162 6.33 10.23 1.49
CA ASP A 162 6.06 8.98 2.18
C ASP A 162 7.06 7.89 1.78
N TYR A 163 7.71 7.30 2.78
CA TYR A 163 8.56 6.11 2.63
C TYR A 163 9.68 6.22 1.57
N VAL A 164 10.32 7.39 1.46
CA VAL A 164 11.32 7.68 0.40
C VAL A 164 12.44 6.64 0.35
N ALA A 165 12.98 6.22 1.50
CA ALA A 165 14.02 5.17 1.59
C ALA A 165 13.57 3.76 1.14
N LEU A 166 12.25 3.54 0.98
CA LEU A 166 11.66 2.31 0.44
C LEU A 166 11.22 2.46 -1.03
N ARG A 167 11.27 3.66 -1.62
CA ARG A 167 10.95 3.91 -3.04
C ARG A 167 12.22 3.81 -3.87
N TYR A 168 12.27 2.82 -4.76
CA TYR A 168 13.43 2.58 -5.63
C TYR A 168 13.05 2.74 -7.10
N THR A 169 13.96 3.32 -7.88
CA THR A 169 14.00 3.15 -9.35
C THR A 169 14.59 1.78 -9.73
N PRO A 170 14.38 1.32 -10.97
CA PRO A 170 15.07 0.15 -11.51
C PRO A 170 16.60 0.22 -11.42
N ALA A 171 17.20 1.41 -11.58
CA ALA A 171 18.64 1.61 -11.50
C ALA A 171 19.16 1.41 -10.07
N GLU A 172 18.51 2.02 -9.08
CA GLU A 172 18.88 1.92 -7.67
C GLU A 172 18.72 0.50 -7.13
N LEU A 173 17.61 -0.17 -7.46
CA LEU A 173 17.38 -1.52 -6.95
C LEU A 173 18.38 -2.53 -7.52
N ARG A 174 18.77 -2.38 -8.80
CA ARG A 174 19.88 -3.14 -9.40
C ARG A 174 21.23 -2.84 -8.73
N SER A 175 21.50 -1.58 -8.41
CA SER A 175 22.71 -1.18 -7.68
C SER A 175 22.73 -1.82 -6.28
N HIS A 176 21.61 -1.77 -5.55
CA HIS A 176 21.43 -2.39 -4.25
C HIS A 176 21.65 -3.92 -4.33
N PHE A 177 21.10 -4.61 -5.33
CA PHE A 177 21.39 -6.04 -5.55
C PHE A 177 22.87 -6.31 -5.85
N LYS A 178 23.57 -5.46 -6.62
CA LYS A 178 25.04 -5.59 -6.81
C LYS A 178 25.77 -5.45 -5.46
N LYS A 179 25.43 -4.45 -4.65
CA LYS A 179 26.06 -4.18 -3.34
C LYS A 179 25.91 -5.35 -2.36
N LEU A 180 24.73 -5.98 -2.32
CA LEU A 180 24.49 -7.16 -1.49
C LEU A 180 24.96 -8.48 -2.13
N ALA A 181 25.64 -8.45 -3.29
CA ALA A 181 26.00 -9.61 -4.10
C ALA A 181 24.82 -10.53 -4.51
N TRP A 182 23.58 -10.02 -4.53
CA TRP A 182 22.37 -10.77 -4.86
C TRP A 182 22.30 -11.12 -6.36
N ARG A 183 22.79 -12.32 -6.72
CA ARG A 183 22.79 -12.83 -8.11
C ARG A 183 21.44 -13.39 -8.56
N LYS A 184 20.60 -13.86 -7.63
CA LYS A 184 19.27 -14.43 -7.89
C LYS A 184 18.26 -13.77 -6.96
N VAL A 185 17.16 -13.25 -7.51
CA VAL A 185 16.14 -12.52 -6.74
C VAL A 185 14.73 -12.92 -7.16
N VAL A 186 13.92 -13.34 -6.19
CA VAL A 186 12.51 -13.72 -6.31
C VAL A 186 11.62 -12.56 -5.90
N ALA A 187 10.99 -11.91 -6.88
CA ALA A 187 10.06 -10.82 -6.63
C ALA A 187 8.65 -11.31 -6.30
N PHE A 188 8.06 -10.74 -5.24
CA PHE A 188 6.69 -10.98 -4.79
C PHE A 188 5.81 -9.75 -5.02
N GLN A 189 4.82 -9.88 -5.91
CA GLN A 189 3.77 -8.88 -6.12
C GLN A 189 2.71 -8.94 -5.02
N THR A 190 2.39 -7.81 -4.39
CA THR A 190 1.18 -7.68 -3.57
C THR A 190 0.56 -6.29 -3.60
N ARG A 191 -0.76 -6.26 -3.44
CA ARG A 191 -1.59 -5.08 -3.15
C ARG A 191 -2.40 -5.24 -1.85
N ASN A 192 -2.12 -6.30 -1.09
CA ASN A 192 -2.82 -6.67 0.14
C ASN A 192 -1.84 -6.70 1.33
N PRO A 193 -2.34 -6.57 2.57
CA PRO A 193 -1.59 -6.93 3.78
C PRO A 193 -0.95 -8.33 3.66
N MET A 194 0.30 -8.47 4.10
CA MET A 194 0.96 -9.78 4.22
C MET A 194 0.65 -10.43 5.56
N HIS A 195 0.76 -11.76 5.60
CA HIS A 195 0.37 -12.65 6.72
C HIS A 195 1.31 -13.86 6.72
N ARG A 196 1.24 -14.77 7.72
CA ARG A 196 2.15 -15.93 7.81
C ARG A 196 2.19 -16.76 6.53
N ALA A 197 1.02 -17.07 5.97
CA ALA A 197 0.89 -17.76 4.68
C ALA A 197 1.69 -17.11 3.53
N HIS A 198 1.79 -15.77 3.50
CA HIS A 198 2.56 -15.04 2.50
C HIS A 198 4.07 -15.07 2.79
N ARG A 199 4.47 -15.01 4.07
CA ARG A 199 5.88 -15.16 4.49
C ARG A 199 6.40 -16.55 4.12
N GLU A 200 5.70 -17.61 4.52
CA GLU A 200 6.12 -19.00 4.22
C GLU A 200 6.17 -19.29 2.71
N LEU A 201 5.20 -18.76 1.94
CA LEU A 201 5.21 -18.75 0.48
C LEU A 201 6.52 -18.17 -0.08
N THR A 202 6.92 -16.97 0.36
CA THR A 202 8.14 -16.32 -0.15
C THR A 202 9.44 -16.99 0.33
N VAL A 203 9.51 -17.43 1.58
CA VAL A 203 10.68 -18.14 2.13
C VAL A 203 10.86 -19.50 1.45
N ARG A 204 9.77 -20.20 1.14
CA ARG A 204 9.81 -21.44 0.36
C ARG A 204 10.27 -21.18 -1.08
N ALA A 205 9.78 -20.12 -1.73
CA ALA A 205 10.21 -19.75 -3.08
C ALA A 205 11.70 -19.39 -3.15
N ALA A 206 12.21 -18.66 -2.15
CA ALA A 206 13.64 -18.36 -1.98
C ALA A 206 14.48 -19.64 -1.86
N ARG A 207 14.15 -20.50 -0.89
CA ARG A 207 14.86 -21.77 -0.65
C ARG A 207 14.85 -22.69 -1.87
N GLN A 208 13.70 -22.85 -2.53
CA GLN A 208 13.57 -23.69 -3.74
C GLN A 208 14.37 -23.19 -4.95
N ARG A 209 14.81 -21.92 -4.96
CA ARG A 209 15.57 -21.33 -6.08
C ARG A 209 17.01 -20.93 -5.72
N GLN A 210 17.40 -21.08 -4.46
CA GLN A 210 18.63 -20.53 -3.88
C GLN A 210 18.77 -19.04 -4.22
N ALA A 211 17.79 -18.26 -3.79
CA ALA A 211 17.59 -16.88 -4.25
C ALA A 211 17.01 -16.01 -3.13
N ASN A 212 17.37 -14.73 -3.11
CA ASN A 212 16.87 -13.78 -2.11
C ASN A 212 15.49 -13.21 -2.50
N VAL A 213 14.76 -12.67 -1.54
CA VAL A 213 13.37 -12.21 -1.71
C VAL A 213 13.33 -10.70 -1.92
N LEU A 214 12.63 -10.27 -2.97
CA LEU A 214 12.18 -8.89 -3.11
C LEU A 214 10.69 -8.81 -2.81
N ILE A 215 10.33 -8.28 -1.64
CA ILE A 215 8.96 -7.90 -1.31
C ILE A 215 8.68 -6.59 -2.04
N HIS A 216 7.88 -6.68 -3.10
CA HIS A 216 7.71 -5.59 -4.06
C HIS A 216 6.24 -5.09 -4.13
N PRO A 217 5.65 -4.59 -3.03
CA PRO A 217 4.26 -4.17 -3.00
C PRO A 217 3.97 -2.96 -3.89
N VAL A 218 2.74 -2.88 -4.40
CA VAL A 218 2.26 -1.71 -5.14
C VAL A 218 1.77 -0.63 -4.18
N VAL A 219 2.22 0.61 -4.37
CA VAL A 219 1.79 1.79 -3.60
C VAL A 219 1.09 2.87 -4.45
N GLY A 220 1.10 2.73 -5.78
CA GLY A 220 0.16 3.43 -6.66
C GLY A 220 -1.26 2.84 -6.58
N LEU A 221 -2.11 3.20 -7.54
CA LEU A 221 -3.51 2.77 -7.59
C LEU A 221 -3.67 1.23 -7.56
N THR A 222 -4.43 0.71 -6.59
CA THR A 222 -4.80 -0.71 -6.49
C THR A 222 -6.31 -0.93 -6.74
N LYS A 223 -6.91 -2.02 -6.24
CA LYS A 223 -8.35 -2.26 -6.42
C LYS A 223 -9.16 -1.35 -5.47
N PRO A 224 -10.24 -0.69 -5.93
CA PRO A 224 -11.15 0.05 -5.05
C PRO A 224 -11.66 -0.80 -3.88
N GLY A 225 -11.50 -0.28 -2.66
CA GLY A 225 -11.86 -0.98 -1.41
C GLY A 225 -10.80 -1.96 -0.87
N ASP A 226 -9.58 -1.94 -1.42
CA ASP A 226 -8.39 -2.48 -0.76
C ASP A 226 -8.00 -1.66 0.50
N VAL A 227 -6.97 -2.12 1.20
CA VAL A 227 -6.34 -1.35 2.30
C VAL A 227 -5.45 -0.25 1.71
N ASP A 228 -5.47 0.93 2.33
CA ASP A 228 -4.64 2.07 1.94
C ASP A 228 -3.14 1.74 1.99
N HIS A 229 -2.33 2.41 1.17
CA HIS A 229 -0.93 2.01 1.05
C HIS A 229 -0.13 2.29 2.32
N TYR A 230 -0.38 3.37 3.06
CA TYR A 230 0.28 3.65 4.34
C TYR A 230 0.10 2.50 5.35
N THR A 231 -1.14 2.01 5.53
CA THR A 231 -1.41 0.85 6.39
C THR A 231 -0.78 -0.43 5.84
N ARG A 232 -0.72 -0.61 4.52
CA ARG A 232 -0.04 -1.76 3.92
C ARG A 232 1.48 -1.70 4.11
N VAL A 233 2.12 -0.54 3.97
CA VAL A 233 3.57 -0.37 4.20
C VAL A 233 3.91 -0.63 5.67
N ARG A 234 3.15 -0.08 6.63
CA ARG A 234 3.29 -0.45 8.05
C ARG A 234 3.16 -1.95 8.32
N VAL A 235 2.33 -2.66 7.54
CA VAL A 235 2.24 -4.13 7.61
C VAL A 235 3.44 -4.84 6.99
N TYR A 236 4.01 -4.32 5.91
CA TYR A 236 5.22 -4.88 5.29
C TYR A 236 6.43 -4.66 6.21
N GLU A 237 6.63 -3.44 6.72
CA GLU A 237 7.63 -3.13 7.74
C GLU A 237 7.49 -4.06 8.96
N ALA A 238 6.26 -4.23 9.48
CA ALA A 238 5.95 -5.12 10.60
C ALA A 238 6.10 -6.63 10.31
N ILE A 239 6.34 -7.05 9.06
CA ILE A 239 6.61 -8.45 8.68
C ILE A 239 8.06 -8.69 8.24
N MET A 240 8.86 -7.66 7.92
CA MET A 240 10.27 -7.84 7.53
C MET A 240 11.10 -8.53 8.63
N PRO A 241 11.01 -8.18 9.93
CA PRO A 241 11.67 -8.90 11.03
C PRO A 241 11.11 -10.31 11.34
N LYS A 242 10.46 -10.95 10.35
CA LYS A 242 10.04 -12.35 10.38
C LYS A 242 10.66 -13.16 9.23
N TYR A 243 11.41 -12.54 8.34
CA TYR A 243 12.34 -13.23 7.45
C TYR A 243 13.65 -13.52 8.21
N PRO A 244 14.44 -14.53 7.79
CA PRO A 244 15.85 -14.59 8.16
C PRO A 244 16.56 -13.32 7.69
N ASN A 245 17.50 -12.80 8.47
CA ASN A 245 18.24 -11.59 8.10
C ASN A 245 19.04 -11.82 6.80
N GLY A 246 19.26 -10.74 6.04
CA GLY A 246 19.87 -10.79 4.71
C GLY A 246 19.04 -11.47 3.61
N MET A 247 17.97 -12.22 3.93
CA MET A 247 17.19 -12.98 2.92
C MET A 247 16.20 -12.12 2.13
N ALA A 248 15.71 -11.00 2.68
CA ALA A 248 14.57 -10.27 2.11
C ALA A 248 14.72 -8.75 2.18
N HIS A 249 14.36 -8.07 1.08
CA HIS A 249 14.34 -6.60 0.99
C HIS A 249 12.94 -6.08 0.60
N LEU A 250 12.63 -4.86 1.00
CA LEU A 250 11.35 -4.19 0.78
C LEU A 250 11.54 -2.98 -0.16
N ALA A 251 10.88 -3.01 -1.32
CA ALA A 251 10.85 -1.89 -2.26
C ALA A 251 9.43 -1.60 -2.75
N LEU A 252 9.02 -0.33 -2.76
CA LEU A 252 7.67 0.10 -3.12
C LEU A 252 7.56 0.40 -4.61
N LEU A 253 6.56 -0.18 -5.28
CA LEU A 253 6.29 0.03 -6.71
C LEU A 253 5.19 1.07 -6.93
N PRO A 254 5.44 2.21 -7.60
CA PRO A 254 4.44 3.23 -7.94
C PRO A 254 3.56 2.82 -9.14
N LEU A 255 3.07 1.58 -9.16
CA LEU A 255 2.26 1.05 -10.26
C LEU A 255 0.78 1.40 -10.11
N ALA A 256 0.15 1.92 -11.16
CA ALA A 256 -1.31 1.95 -11.27
C ALA A 256 -1.82 0.61 -11.85
N MET A 257 -2.29 -0.28 -10.98
CA MET A 257 -2.80 -1.58 -11.39
C MET A 257 -4.05 -1.48 -12.27
N ARG A 258 -4.14 -2.37 -13.26
CA ARG A 258 -5.31 -2.48 -14.15
C ARG A 258 -6.33 -3.52 -13.67
N MET A 259 -5.94 -4.41 -12.75
CA MET A 259 -6.68 -5.63 -12.39
C MET A 259 -6.99 -6.52 -13.62
N ALA A 260 -6.09 -6.54 -14.60
CA ALA A 260 -6.23 -7.22 -15.89
C ALA A 260 -5.64 -8.65 -15.89
N GLY A 261 -5.58 -9.28 -14.71
CA GLY A 261 -5.32 -10.70 -14.52
C GLY A 261 -4.13 -11.23 -15.35
N PRO A 262 -4.34 -12.13 -16.33
CA PRO A 262 -3.26 -12.71 -17.11
C PRO A 262 -2.35 -11.71 -17.84
N ARG A 263 -2.90 -10.69 -18.50
CA ARG A 263 -2.09 -9.66 -19.19
C ARG A 263 -1.24 -8.87 -18.20
N GLU A 264 -1.82 -8.54 -17.05
CA GLU A 264 -1.10 -7.83 -15.99
C GLU A 264 -0.07 -8.73 -15.27
N ALA A 265 -0.25 -10.05 -15.26
CA ALA A 265 0.79 -10.97 -14.78
C ALA A 265 2.03 -10.98 -15.70
N VAL A 266 1.83 -10.95 -17.03
CA VAL A 266 2.92 -10.75 -18.01
C VAL A 266 3.55 -9.37 -17.84
N TRP A 267 2.75 -8.33 -17.59
CA TRP A 267 3.25 -6.96 -17.35
C TRP A 267 4.11 -6.87 -16.10
N HIS A 268 3.64 -7.45 -14.98
CA HIS A 268 4.41 -7.52 -13.73
C HIS A 268 5.74 -8.26 -13.91
N ALA A 269 5.80 -9.30 -14.75
CA ALA A 269 7.05 -10.01 -15.05
C ALA A 269 8.04 -9.10 -15.81
N ILE A 270 7.58 -8.36 -16.83
CA ILE A 270 8.39 -7.35 -17.54
C ILE A 270 8.92 -6.28 -16.56
N ILE A 271 8.03 -5.72 -15.73
CA ILE A 271 8.41 -4.71 -14.73
C ILE A 271 9.45 -5.28 -13.75
N ARG A 272 9.25 -6.48 -13.21
CA ARG A 272 10.18 -7.07 -12.23
C ARG A 272 11.52 -7.45 -12.84
N LYS A 273 11.55 -7.88 -14.11
CA LYS A 273 12.78 -8.00 -14.90
C LYS A 273 13.48 -6.67 -15.07
N ASN A 274 12.76 -5.59 -15.40
CA ASN A 274 13.32 -4.25 -15.56
C ASN A 274 13.94 -3.74 -14.25
N TYR A 275 13.30 -4.02 -13.11
CA TYR A 275 13.80 -3.81 -11.74
C TYR A 275 14.89 -4.79 -11.27
N GLY A 276 15.31 -5.76 -12.10
CA GLY A 276 16.45 -6.65 -11.82
C GLY A 276 16.15 -7.98 -11.13
N ALA A 277 14.87 -8.36 -10.94
CA ALA A 277 14.52 -9.69 -10.44
C ALA A 277 14.76 -10.78 -11.49
N THR A 278 15.27 -11.93 -11.08
CA THR A 278 15.52 -13.11 -11.94
C THR A 278 14.36 -14.12 -11.91
N TYR A 279 13.56 -14.07 -10.84
CA TYR A 279 12.38 -14.90 -10.60
C TYR A 279 11.17 -14.02 -10.26
N PHE A 280 9.96 -14.42 -10.65
CA PHE A 280 8.72 -13.74 -10.27
C PHE A 280 7.63 -14.72 -9.80
N ILE A 281 7.04 -14.47 -8.64
CA ILE A 281 6.00 -15.32 -8.06
C ILE A 281 4.63 -15.00 -8.66
N ILE A 282 3.97 -16.02 -9.20
CA ILE A 282 2.60 -15.93 -9.73
C ILE A 282 1.70 -16.91 -9.00
N GLY A 283 0.89 -16.40 -8.08
CA GLY A 283 -0.10 -17.17 -7.34
C GLY A 283 -1.42 -17.40 -8.09
N ARG A 284 -2.37 -18.01 -7.39
CA ARG A 284 -3.77 -18.15 -7.81
C ARG A 284 -4.45 -16.79 -7.96
N ASP A 285 -5.24 -16.59 -9.03
CA ASP A 285 -6.03 -15.36 -9.29
C ASP A 285 -5.14 -14.08 -9.29
N HIS A 286 -3.91 -14.22 -9.81
CA HIS A 286 -2.92 -13.15 -9.83
C HIS A 286 -3.41 -11.94 -10.64
N ALA A 287 -3.36 -10.76 -10.02
CA ALA A 287 -3.93 -9.52 -10.55
C ALA A 287 -5.45 -9.60 -10.90
N GLY A 288 -6.17 -10.57 -10.35
CA GLY A 288 -7.60 -10.76 -10.62
C GLY A 288 -8.51 -9.78 -9.86
N PRO A 289 -9.59 -9.27 -10.51
CA PRO A 289 -10.60 -8.44 -9.88
C PRO A 289 -11.62 -9.26 -9.08
N GLY A 290 -11.64 -10.60 -9.26
CA GLY A 290 -12.65 -11.50 -8.69
C GLY A 290 -13.84 -11.70 -9.63
N LYS A 291 -15.05 -11.33 -9.19
CA LYS A 291 -16.32 -11.70 -9.85
C LYS A 291 -16.97 -10.59 -10.65
N ASN A 292 -17.57 -10.99 -11.77
CA ASN A 292 -18.33 -10.14 -12.69
C ASN A 292 -19.78 -9.91 -12.24
N SER A 293 -20.55 -9.14 -13.02
CA SER A 293 -21.97 -8.83 -12.75
C SER A 293 -22.87 -10.06 -12.58
N GLN A 294 -22.48 -11.20 -13.17
CA GLN A 294 -23.20 -12.48 -13.12
C GLN A 294 -22.71 -13.41 -11.99
N GLY A 295 -21.72 -12.99 -11.19
CA GLY A 295 -21.12 -13.78 -10.11
C GLY A 295 -20.10 -14.84 -10.55
N LYS A 296 -19.79 -14.91 -11.86
CA LYS A 296 -18.69 -15.71 -12.40
C LYS A 296 -17.36 -15.00 -12.15
N ASP A 297 -16.29 -15.74 -11.91
CA ASP A 297 -14.94 -15.16 -11.85
C ASP A 297 -14.52 -14.64 -13.25
N PHE A 298 -13.88 -13.47 -13.31
CA PHE A 298 -13.49 -12.79 -14.56
C PHE A 298 -12.44 -13.59 -15.34
N TYR A 299 -11.45 -14.11 -14.62
CA TYR A 299 -10.42 -15.02 -15.11
C TYR A 299 -10.50 -16.32 -14.31
N GLY A 300 -10.05 -17.43 -14.88
CA GLY A 300 -9.84 -18.65 -14.14
C GLY A 300 -8.66 -18.53 -13.16
N PRO A 301 -8.56 -19.45 -12.18
CA PRO A 301 -7.62 -19.32 -11.06
C PRO A 301 -6.14 -19.38 -11.44
N TYR A 302 -5.79 -19.90 -12.64
CA TYR A 302 -4.40 -20.12 -13.06
C TYR A 302 -4.08 -19.57 -14.46
N ASP A 303 -5.02 -18.93 -15.14
CA ASP A 303 -4.88 -18.32 -16.48
C ASP A 303 -3.66 -17.39 -16.58
N ALA A 304 -3.31 -16.72 -15.47
CA ALA A 304 -2.12 -15.89 -15.34
C ALA A 304 -0.80 -16.68 -15.36
N GLN A 305 -0.76 -17.86 -14.74
CA GLN A 305 0.38 -18.77 -14.82
C GLN A 305 0.49 -19.38 -16.23
N GLU A 306 -0.64 -19.71 -16.86
CA GLU A 306 -0.68 -20.23 -18.23
C GLU A 306 -0.15 -19.20 -19.24
N LEU A 307 -0.59 -17.93 -19.15
CA LEU A 307 -0.16 -16.89 -20.08
C LEU A 307 1.31 -16.49 -19.87
N VAL A 308 1.80 -16.40 -18.63
CA VAL A 308 3.23 -16.14 -18.39
C VAL A 308 4.09 -17.32 -18.85
N LYS A 309 3.64 -18.56 -18.62
CA LYS A 309 4.33 -19.75 -19.15
C LYS A 309 4.40 -19.76 -20.68
N LYS A 310 3.36 -19.27 -21.38
CA LYS A 310 3.35 -19.14 -22.85
C LYS A 310 4.47 -18.22 -23.38
N TYR A 311 4.82 -17.18 -22.62
CA TYR A 311 5.80 -16.17 -23.03
C TYR A 311 7.15 -16.27 -22.28
N HIS A 312 7.40 -17.38 -21.59
CA HIS A 312 8.59 -17.62 -20.76
C HIS A 312 9.91 -17.22 -21.45
N ASP A 313 10.12 -17.71 -22.68
CA ASP A 313 11.39 -17.58 -23.40
C ASP A 313 11.63 -16.15 -23.93
N GLU A 314 10.56 -15.37 -24.15
CA GLU A 314 10.64 -13.95 -24.48
C GLU A 314 10.81 -13.09 -23.22
N LEU A 315 10.13 -13.46 -22.14
CA LEU A 315 10.14 -12.75 -20.88
C LEU A 315 11.53 -12.70 -20.26
N ASN A 316 12.33 -13.78 -20.32
CA ASN A 316 13.67 -13.84 -19.70
C ASN A 316 13.64 -13.50 -18.19
N ILE A 317 12.64 -14.03 -17.49
CA ILE A 317 12.49 -14.03 -16.03
C ILE A 317 11.71 -15.30 -15.65
N GLU A 318 12.25 -16.11 -14.73
CA GLU A 318 11.66 -17.41 -14.41
C GLU A 318 10.39 -17.25 -13.56
N MET A 319 9.28 -17.85 -14.01
CA MET A 319 8.06 -17.92 -13.19
C MET A 319 8.26 -18.91 -12.03
N VAL A 320 7.94 -18.48 -10.83
CA VAL A 320 7.67 -19.34 -9.68
C VAL A 320 6.15 -19.48 -9.53
N PRO A 321 5.52 -20.51 -10.12
CA PRO A 321 4.09 -20.74 -9.95
C PRO A 321 3.82 -21.16 -8.49
N PHE A 322 2.76 -20.62 -7.89
CA PHE A 322 2.43 -20.89 -6.49
C PHE A 322 0.97 -21.33 -6.30
N GLN A 323 0.80 -22.40 -5.53
CA GLN A 323 -0.48 -22.99 -5.14
C GLN A 323 -0.84 -22.58 -3.71
N GLN A 324 -2.12 -22.30 -3.44
CA GLN A 324 -2.57 -21.68 -2.18
C GLN A 324 -2.01 -22.39 -0.93
N MET A 325 -1.20 -21.67 -0.15
CA MET A 325 -0.77 -22.06 1.20
C MET A 325 -2.01 -22.23 2.10
N THR A 326 -2.01 -23.28 2.91
CA THR A 326 -2.99 -23.49 3.97
C THR A 326 -2.30 -23.93 5.26
N TYR A 327 -2.89 -23.62 6.41
CA TYR A 327 -2.34 -23.96 7.72
C TYR A 327 -2.82 -25.35 8.18
N LEU A 328 -1.92 -26.15 8.76
CA LEU A 328 -2.16 -27.52 9.24
C LEU A 328 -2.09 -27.58 10.78
N PRO A 329 -3.23 -27.56 11.50
CA PRO A 329 -3.22 -27.50 12.97
C PRO A 329 -2.66 -28.72 13.69
N SER A 330 -2.38 -29.81 12.96
CA SER A 330 -1.76 -31.03 13.47
C SER A 330 -0.24 -30.97 13.54
N THR A 331 0.40 -30.02 12.83
CA THR A 331 1.86 -29.85 12.75
C THR A 331 2.34 -28.41 13.00
N ASP A 332 1.42 -27.44 13.11
CA ASP A 332 1.72 -25.99 13.17
C ASP A 332 2.44 -25.45 11.90
N GLU A 333 2.26 -26.17 10.77
CA GLU A 333 2.93 -25.90 9.51
C GLU A 333 2.03 -25.21 8.46
N TYR A 334 2.69 -24.67 7.43
CA TYR A 334 2.08 -24.20 6.19
C TYR A 334 2.52 -25.04 5.00
N GLN A 335 1.56 -25.59 4.26
CA GLN A 335 1.81 -26.39 3.06
C GLN A 335 0.91 -25.95 1.89
N PRO A 336 1.36 -26.08 0.63
CA PRO A 336 0.50 -25.92 -0.55
C PRO A 336 -0.66 -26.92 -0.52
N ILE A 337 -1.88 -26.45 -0.82
CA ILE A 337 -3.12 -27.22 -0.68
C ILE A 337 -3.17 -28.54 -1.49
N ASP A 338 -2.35 -28.65 -2.54
CA ASP A 338 -2.19 -29.84 -3.39
C ASP A 338 -1.17 -30.87 -2.84
N GLU A 339 -0.27 -30.45 -1.95
CA GLU A 339 0.67 -31.34 -1.23
C GLU A 339 0.03 -31.95 0.03
N VAL A 340 -1.01 -31.32 0.59
CA VAL A 340 -1.68 -31.76 1.82
C VAL A 340 -2.36 -33.13 1.65
N PRO A 341 -2.03 -34.14 2.48
CA PRO A 341 -2.65 -35.47 2.40
C PRO A 341 -4.17 -35.45 2.63
N LYS A 342 -4.91 -36.17 1.78
CA LYS A 342 -6.38 -36.21 1.79
C LYS A 342 -6.94 -36.67 3.14
N GLY A 343 -7.60 -35.75 3.86
CA GLY A 343 -8.22 -36.00 5.16
C GLY A 343 -7.47 -35.37 6.34
N VAL A 344 -6.29 -34.77 6.12
CA VAL A 344 -5.66 -33.86 7.09
C VAL A 344 -6.55 -32.63 7.26
N GLN A 345 -6.66 -32.12 8.49
CA GLN A 345 -7.40 -30.90 8.77
C GLN A 345 -6.57 -29.68 8.32
N THR A 346 -7.21 -28.76 7.61
CA THR A 346 -6.64 -27.47 7.25
C THR A 346 -7.48 -26.33 7.79
N LEU A 347 -6.87 -25.16 8.02
CA LEU A 347 -7.57 -23.91 8.32
C LEU A 347 -7.10 -22.78 7.40
N ASP A 348 -8.01 -21.85 7.13
CA ASP A 348 -7.81 -20.61 6.38
C ASP A 348 -8.73 -19.52 6.96
N ILE A 349 -8.39 -18.24 6.74
CA ILE A 349 -9.23 -17.09 7.07
C ILE A 349 -9.36 -16.20 5.82
N SER A 350 -10.48 -16.36 5.12
CA SER A 350 -10.83 -15.48 4.00
C SER A 350 -10.80 -13.99 4.40
N GLY A 351 -10.43 -13.11 3.48
CA GLY A 351 -10.38 -11.66 3.72
C GLY A 351 -11.71 -11.05 4.21
N THR A 352 -12.85 -11.70 3.96
CA THR A 352 -14.16 -11.29 4.51
C THR A 352 -14.31 -11.64 5.99
N GLU A 353 -13.79 -12.80 6.44
CA GLU A 353 -13.72 -13.14 7.86
C GLU A 353 -12.66 -12.29 8.59
N LEU A 354 -11.51 -12.00 7.97
CA LEU A 354 -10.52 -11.07 8.51
C LEU A 354 -11.13 -9.68 8.74
N ARG A 355 -11.78 -9.10 7.72
CA ARG A 355 -12.51 -7.81 7.85
C ARG A 355 -13.62 -7.86 8.91
N ARG A 356 -14.29 -9.02 9.08
CA ARG A 356 -15.26 -9.19 10.18
C ARG A 356 -14.56 -9.15 11.54
N ARG A 357 -13.42 -9.83 11.71
CA ARG A 357 -12.66 -9.87 12.97
C ARG A 357 -12.11 -8.50 13.35
N LEU A 358 -11.49 -7.78 12.41
CA LEU A 358 -11.06 -6.38 12.61
C LEU A 358 -12.24 -5.51 13.08
N ARG A 359 -13.33 -5.46 12.29
CA ARG A 359 -14.51 -4.63 12.57
C ARG A 359 -15.22 -4.95 13.89
N THR A 360 -15.20 -6.21 14.33
CA THR A 360 -15.80 -6.65 15.61
C THR A 360 -14.81 -6.73 16.77
N GLY A 361 -13.54 -6.41 16.54
CA GLY A 361 -12.46 -6.55 17.53
C GLY A 361 -12.08 -7.99 17.88
N ALA A 362 -12.81 -9.00 17.37
CA ALA A 362 -12.60 -10.41 17.69
C ALA A 362 -11.16 -10.87 17.39
N ALA A 363 -10.65 -11.82 18.17
CA ALA A 363 -9.28 -12.31 18.04
C ALA A 363 -9.00 -12.82 16.62
N ILE A 364 -7.86 -12.40 16.06
CA ILE A 364 -7.26 -12.97 14.85
C ILE A 364 -6.22 -13.97 15.37
N PRO A 365 -6.19 -15.24 14.94
CA PRO A 365 -5.28 -16.20 15.51
C PRO A 365 -3.84 -15.92 15.10
N GLU A 366 -2.90 -16.07 16.02
CA GLU A 366 -1.47 -15.91 15.76
C GLU A 366 -1.00 -16.78 14.59
N TRP A 367 -1.51 -18.02 14.46
CA TRP A 367 -1.19 -18.93 13.35
C TRP A 367 -1.52 -18.35 11.97
N PHE A 368 -2.47 -17.42 11.87
CA PHE A 368 -2.83 -16.77 10.60
C PHE A 368 -1.91 -15.57 10.31
N SER A 369 -1.63 -14.74 11.32
CA SER A 369 -0.87 -13.49 11.16
C SER A 369 -0.18 -13.12 12.46
N TYR A 370 1.05 -12.60 12.36
CA TYR A 370 1.82 -12.07 13.49
C TYR A 370 1.10 -10.88 14.15
N ASP A 371 1.29 -10.71 15.47
CA ASP A 371 0.62 -9.67 16.24
C ASP A 371 1.06 -8.25 15.88
N THR A 372 2.30 -8.05 15.44
CA THR A 372 2.79 -6.75 14.91
C THR A 372 1.97 -6.31 13.71
N VAL A 373 1.72 -7.22 12.75
CA VAL A 373 0.85 -7.01 11.59
C VAL A 373 -0.61 -6.80 12.01
N VAL A 374 -1.11 -7.58 12.97
CA VAL A 374 -2.49 -7.44 13.47
C VAL A 374 -2.69 -6.11 14.21
N LYS A 375 -1.67 -5.59 14.90
CA LYS A 375 -1.65 -4.27 15.54
C LYS A 375 -1.77 -3.14 14.50
N ALA A 376 -0.88 -3.10 13.50
CA ALA A 376 -0.91 -2.10 12.43
C ALA A 376 -2.27 -2.07 11.66
N LEU A 377 -2.86 -3.25 11.44
CA LEU A 377 -4.20 -3.37 10.86
C LEU A 377 -5.32 -2.88 11.78
N ARG A 378 -5.21 -3.04 13.10
CA ARG A 378 -6.24 -2.61 14.08
C ARG A 378 -6.17 -1.12 14.43
N GLU A 379 -4.99 -0.51 14.31
CA GLU A 379 -4.82 0.94 14.44
C GLU A 379 -5.54 1.68 13.31
N SER A 380 -5.44 1.12 12.10
CA SER A 380 -6.02 1.70 10.87
C SER A 380 -7.49 1.26 10.64
N TYR A 381 -7.85 0.04 11.04
CA TYR A 381 -9.23 -0.47 11.06
C TYR A 381 -9.68 -0.79 12.49
N PRO A 382 -9.93 0.24 13.32
CA PRO A 382 -10.38 0.04 14.68
C PRO A 382 -11.72 -0.72 14.73
N PRO A 383 -11.99 -1.46 15.82
CA PRO A 383 -13.28 -2.11 16.03
C PRO A 383 -14.41 -1.08 16.19
N ARG A 384 -15.65 -1.48 15.91
CA ARG A 384 -16.82 -0.56 15.88
C ARG A 384 -17.06 0.26 17.15
N ASN A 385 -16.70 -0.24 18.33
CA ASN A 385 -16.75 0.51 19.57
C ASN A 385 -15.73 1.67 19.66
N LYS A 386 -14.69 1.67 18.80
CA LYS A 386 -13.71 2.75 18.61
C LYS A 386 -13.88 3.55 17.29
N GLN A 387 -14.60 3.03 16.28
CA GLN A 387 -14.91 3.77 15.05
C GLN A 387 -15.87 4.94 15.28
N GLY A 388 -15.65 6.08 14.63
CA GLY A 388 -16.60 7.19 14.60
C GLY A 388 -17.92 6.88 13.90
N PHE A 389 -18.91 7.76 14.06
CA PHE A 389 -20.19 7.69 13.36
C PHE A 389 -20.87 9.07 13.24
N VAL A 390 -21.80 9.19 12.29
CA VAL A 390 -22.69 10.36 12.15
C VAL A 390 -24.15 9.93 12.35
N LEU A 391 -24.85 10.56 13.30
CA LEU A 391 -26.30 10.52 13.42
C LEU A 391 -26.86 11.77 12.76
N PHE A 392 -27.44 11.62 11.56
CA PHE A 392 -27.96 12.72 10.75
C PHE A 392 -29.48 12.77 10.91
N LEU A 393 -29.97 13.65 11.79
CA LEU A 393 -31.39 13.92 11.99
C LEU A 393 -31.90 14.84 10.88
N THR A 394 -33.11 14.57 10.40
CA THR A 394 -33.82 15.38 9.39
C THR A 394 -35.30 15.46 9.76
N GLY A 395 -35.93 16.60 9.56
CA GLY A 395 -37.33 16.84 9.93
C GLY A 395 -37.74 18.30 9.77
N LEU A 396 -39.05 18.56 9.90
CA LEU A 396 -39.60 19.91 9.87
C LEU A 396 -39.02 20.82 10.96
N TYR A 397 -39.11 22.14 10.77
CA TYR A 397 -38.81 23.09 11.85
C TYR A 397 -39.69 22.78 13.08
N ASN A 398 -39.16 22.89 14.29
CA ASN A 398 -39.84 22.51 15.54
C ASN A 398 -40.39 21.06 15.60
N SER A 399 -39.95 20.14 14.72
CA SER A 399 -40.27 18.70 14.78
C SER A 399 -39.77 17.99 16.05
N GLY A 400 -38.93 18.65 16.84
CA GLY A 400 -38.26 18.10 18.02
C GLY A 400 -36.87 17.52 17.76
N ALA A 401 -36.35 17.59 16.53
CA ALA A 401 -35.01 17.11 16.17
C ALA A 401 -33.92 17.64 17.11
N ASP A 402 -33.83 18.95 17.34
CA ASP A 402 -32.85 19.57 18.26
C ASP A 402 -32.91 19.01 19.68
N ARG A 403 -34.12 18.70 20.17
CA ARG A 403 -34.36 18.15 21.51
C ARG A 403 -33.90 16.69 21.60
N ILE A 404 -34.11 15.92 20.54
CA ILE A 404 -33.59 14.55 20.41
C ILE A 404 -32.05 14.59 20.30
N ALA A 405 -31.49 15.51 19.50
CA ALA A 405 -30.06 15.66 19.30
C ALA A 405 -29.31 16.03 20.59
N LYS A 406 -29.83 16.98 21.36
CA LYS A 406 -29.28 17.34 22.69
C LYS A 406 -29.37 16.16 23.67
N ALA A 407 -30.47 15.41 23.67
CA ALA A 407 -30.62 14.24 24.54
C ALA A 407 -29.67 13.09 24.13
N LEU A 408 -29.49 12.84 22.83
CA LEU A 408 -28.47 11.93 22.30
C LEU A 408 -27.06 12.35 22.73
N GLN A 409 -26.73 13.65 22.68
CA GLN A 409 -25.43 14.16 23.11
C GLN A 409 -25.15 13.81 24.58
N VAL A 410 -26.12 14.06 25.48
CA VAL A 410 -26.01 13.71 26.90
C VAL A 410 -25.86 12.20 27.10
N THR A 411 -26.64 11.38 26.41
CA THR A 411 -26.55 9.91 26.51
C THR A 411 -25.23 9.34 25.98
N LEU A 412 -24.66 9.90 24.90
CA LEU A 412 -23.37 9.46 24.38
C LEU A 412 -22.21 9.95 25.24
N ASN A 413 -22.26 11.18 25.77
CA ASN A 413 -21.28 11.67 26.76
C ASN A 413 -21.30 10.82 28.04
N GLN A 414 -22.49 10.41 28.51
CA GLN A 414 -22.65 9.52 29.67
C GLN A 414 -22.04 8.12 29.44
N GLN A 415 -21.91 7.67 28.19
CA GLN A 415 -21.22 6.41 27.86
C GLN A 415 -19.70 6.54 27.84
N GLY A 416 -19.13 7.75 27.78
CA GLY A 416 -17.70 8.03 27.90
C GLY A 416 -16.79 7.48 26.79
N GLY A 417 -17.32 6.78 25.80
CA GLY A 417 -16.52 6.00 24.84
C GLY A 417 -15.86 6.77 23.70
N ARG A 418 -16.04 8.10 23.62
CA ARG A 418 -15.55 9.01 22.56
C ARG A 418 -15.98 10.47 22.83
N SER A 419 -15.39 11.42 22.10
CA SER A 419 -15.90 12.78 21.98
C SER A 419 -17.23 12.82 21.20
N VAL A 420 -18.11 13.78 21.54
CA VAL A 420 -19.43 13.93 20.90
C VAL A 420 -19.62 15.37 20.40
N SER A 421 -19.66 15.54 19.08
CA SER A 421 -19.87 16.83 18.41
C SER A 421 -21.34 17.00 18.03
N LEU A 422 -21.92 18.18 18.29
CA LEU A 422 -23.34 18.46 18.07
C LEU A 422 -23.51 19.64 17.08
N LEU A 423 -23.99 19.33 15.87
CA LEU A 423 -24.19 20.27 14.77
C LEU A 423 -25.70 20.55 14.59
N LEU A 424 -26.27 21.40 15.45
CA LEU A 424 -27.66 21.85 15.36
C LEU A 424 -27.85 22.84 14.20
N GLY A 425 -29.02 22.84 13.57
CA GLY A 425 -29.31 23.76 12.46
C GLY A 425 -29.14 25.25 12.80
N GLU A 426 -29.49 25.68 14.03
CA GLU A 426 -29.31 27.08 14.48
C GLU A 426 -27.81 27.43 14.67
N THR A 427 -27.00 26.51 15.20
CA THR A 427 -25.54 26.67 15.39
C THR A 427 -24.74 26.58 14.08
N VAL A 428 -25.06 25.63 13.20
CA VAL A 428 -24.43 25.56 11.88
C VAL A 428 -24.67 26.85 11.08
N ARG A 429 -25.84 27.47 11.25
CA ARG A 429 -26.18 28.73 10.61
C ARG A 429 -25.43 29.95 11.17
N SER A 430 -24.95 29.92 12.42
CA SER A 430 -24.05 30.98 12.92
C SER A 430 -22.59 30.72 12.54
N GLU A 431 -22.09 29.49 12.72
CA GLU A 431 -20.65 29.22 12.60
C GLU A 431 -20.17 28.89 11.17
N LEU A 432 -21.02 28.31 10.31
CA LEU A 432 -20.60 27.70 9.04
C LEU A 432 -21.37 28.17 7.80
N SER A 433 -22.48 28.91 7.98
CA SER A 433 -23.45 29.22 6.91
C SER A 433 -24.22 30.53 7.16
N ALA A 434 -23.57 31.53 7.77
CA ALA A 434 -24.18 32.80 8.13
C ALA A 434 -24.48 33.71 6.92
N GLU A 435 -23.74 33.52 5.82
CA GLU A 435 -23.90 34.23 4.56
C GLU A 435 -24.88 33.55 3.59
N LEU A 436 -25.14 32.26 3.78
CA LEU A 436 -26.02 31.48 2.90
C LEU A 436 -27.50 31.85 3.08
N GLY A 437 -28.22 31.95 1.97
CA GLY A 437 -29.67 32.23 1.97
C GLY A 437 -30.54 31.03 2.34
N PHE A 438 -31.78 31.06 1.85
CA PHE A 438 -32.77 29.98 1.98
C PHE A 438 -33.26 29.46 0.62
N SER A 439 -32.51 29.73 -0.47
CA SER A 439 -32.77 29.09 -1.77
C SER A 439 -32.50 27.58 -1.70
N SER A 440 -32.95 26.83 -2.73
CA SER A 440 -32.68 25.39 -2.80
C SER A 440 -31.17 25.10 -2.83
N GLU A 441 -30.41 25.91 -3.58
CA GLU A 441 -28.97 25.81 -3.71
C GLU A 441 -28.22 26.18 -2.41
N ASP A 442 -28.63 27.23 -1.70
CA ASP A 442 -28.07 27.60 -0.39
C ASP A 442 -28.28 26.48 0.64
N ARG A 443 -29.46 25.88 0.64
CA ARG A 443 -29.82 24.76 1.52
C ARG A 443 -28.99 23.52 1.18
N HIS A 444 -28.74 23.26 -0.10
CA HIS A 444 -27.85 22.19 -0.56
C HIS A 444 -26.41 22.43 -0.10
N LYS A 445 -25.84 23.62 -0.38
CA LYS A 445 -24.49 24.04 0.05
C LYS A 445 -24.33 23.93 1.57
N ASN A 446 -25.29 24.41 2.35
CA ASN A 446 -25.30 24.27 3.81
C ASN A 446 -25.30 22.79 4.25
N VAL A 447 -26.08 21.92 3.61
CA VAL A 447 -26.11 20.49 3.94
C VAL A 447 -24.79 19.79 3.57
N LEU A 448 -24.14 20.19 2.48
CA LEU A 448 -22.79 19.70 2.13
C LEU A 448 -21.72 20.18 3.12
N ARG A 449 -21.77 21.43 3.59
CA ARG A 449 -20.86 21.92 4.66
C ARG A 449 -20.98 21.11 5.96
N ILE A 450 -22.21 20.74 6.35
CA ILE A 450 -22.45 19.82 7.48
C ILE A 450 -21.82 18.45 7.18
N ALA A 451 -22.01 17.91 5.98
CA ALA A 451 -21.50 16.60 5.59
C ALA A 451 -19.96 16.54 5.54
N PHE A 452 -19.31 17.64 5.18
CA PHE A 452 -17.87 17.81 5.26
C PHE A 452 -17.39 17.76 6.72
N VAL A 453 -17.83 18.70 7.56
CA VAL A 453 -17.41 18.78 8.98
C VAL A 453 -17.75 17.49 9.75
N ALA A 454 -18.93 16.89 9.49
CA ALA A 454 -19.32 15.62 10.09
C ALA A 454 -18.47 14.44 9.60
N GLY A 455 -18.01 14.46 8.35
CA GLY A 455 -17.12 13.45 7.78
C GLY A 455 -15.74 13.48 8.43
N GLU A 456 -15.13 14.66 8.55
CA GLU A 456 -13.81 14.84 9.16
C GLU A 456 -13.82 14.45 10.65
N LEU A 457 -14.81 14.92 11.42
CA LEU A 457 -14.96 14.56 12.84
C LEU A 457 -15.22 13.07 13.04
N ALA A 458 -15.98 12.42 12.15
CA ALA A 458 -16.19 10.97 12.21
C ALA A 458 -14.91 10.19 11.82
N ARG A 459 -14.10 10.69 10.87
CA ARG A 459 -12.76 10.13 10.56
C ARG A 459 -11.86 10.13 11.80
N ALA A 460 -11.88 11.22 12.57
CA ALA A 460 -11.20 11.36 13.86
C ALA A 460 -11.80 10.53 15.02
N GLY A 461 -12.78 9.65 14.75
CA GLY A 461 -13.35 8.72 15.74
C GLY A 461 -14.51 9.28 16.57
N ALA A 462 -14.91 10.54 16.38
CA ALA A 462 -15.98 11.16 17.15
C ALA A 462 -17.37 10.56 16.84
N ALA A 463 -18.31 10.75 17.76
CA ALA A 463 -19.74 10.70 17.43
C ALA A 463 -20.19 12.09 17.01
N VAL A 464 -20.68 12.24 15.79
CA VAL A 464 -21.29 13.48 15.31
C VAL A 464 -22.81 13.34 15.33
N ILE A 465 -23.51 14.34 15.87
CA ILE A 465 -24.96 14.45 15.83
C ILE A 465 -25.30 15.70 15.02
N ALA A 466 -25.76 15.53 13.79
CA ALA A 466 -26.23 16.61 12.94
C ALA A 466 -27.76 16.72 13.01
N ALA A 467 -28.30 17.93 13.14
CA ALA A 467 -29.75 18.18 13.11
C ALA A 467 -30.13 19.41 12.25
N PRO A 468 -29.84 19.39 10.93
CA PRO A 468 -30.46 20.31 9.98
C PRO A 468 -31.92 19.94 9.66
N ILE A 469 -32.65 20.87 9.03
CA ILE A 469 -33.95 20.57 8.40
C ILE A 469 -33.77 19.64 7.19
N ALA A 470 -32.70 19.87 6.40
CA ALA A 470 -32.32 19.10 5.21
C ALA A 470 -33.51 18.68 4.31
N PRO A 471 -34.27 19.64 3.75
CA PRO A 471 -35.58 19.38 3.16
C PRO A 471 -35.58 18.46 1.94
N TYR A 472 -34.55 18.52 1.09
CA TYR A 472 -34.50 17.80 -0.19
C TYR A 472 -33.71 16.49 -0.09
N GLU A 473 -34.22 15.44 -0.74
CA GLU A 473 -33.63 14.10 -0.73
C GLU A 473 -32.27 14.08 -1.44
N HIS A 474 -32.11 14.77 -2.57
CA HIS A 474 -30.83 14.86 -3.28
C HIS A 474 -29.72 15.42 -2.36
N SER A 475 -30.06 16.38 -1.49
CA SER A 475 -29.12 16.98 -0.54
C SER A 475 -28.75 15.99 0.58
N ARG A 476 -29.71 15.19 1.06
CA ARG A 476 -29.46 14.13 2.05
C ARG A 476 -28.64 12.98 1.46
N GLN A 477 -28.88 12.61 0.21
CA GLN A 477 -28.13 11.58 -0.51
C GLN A 477 -26.67 12.02 -0.74
N ALA A 478 -26.46 13.21 -1.30
CA ALA A 478 -25.11 13.78 -1.48
C ALA A 478 -24.36 13.93 -0.14
N ALA A 479 -25.03 14.33 0.95
CA ALA A 479 -24.43 14.37 2.28
C ALA A 479 -24.05 12.97 2.81
N ARG A 480 -24.93 11.97 2.63
CA ARG A 480 -24.66 10.59 3.03
C ARG A 480 -23.48 10.01 2.26
N GLU A 481 -23.43 10.25 0.95
CA GLU A 481 -22.35 9.84 0.06
C GLU A 481 -21.03 10.55 0.40
N HIS A 482 -21.04 11.86 0.66
CA HIS A 482 -19.86 12.58 1.11
C HIS A 482 -19.27 11.94 2.39
N ILE A 483 -20.11 11.72 3.42
CA ILE A 483 -19.65 11.10 4.68
C ILE A 483 -19.14 9.67 4.46
N LEU A 484 -19.78 8.88 3.59
CA LEU A 484 -19.35 7.51 3.28
C LEU A 484 -17.98 7.44 2.59
N HIS A 485 -17.66 8.42 1.75
CA HIS A 485 -16.36 8.48 1.07
C HIS A 485 -15.28 9.17 1.91
N SER A 486 -15.60 10.27 2.61
CA SER A 486 -14.59 11.07 3.33
C SER A 486 -14.21 10.51 4.70
N ALA A 487 -15.14 9.92 5.45
CA ALA A 487 -14.91 9.59 6.86
C ALA A 487 -14.10 8.30 7.12
N GLY A 488 -13.64 7.60 6.07
CA GLY A 488 -12.82 6.38 6.19
C GLY A 488 -13.45 5.31 7.09
N SER A 489 -12.70 4.81 8.08
CA SER A 489 -13.22 3.85 9.08
C SER A 489 -14.34 4.42 9.97
N GLY A 490 -14.53 5.74 9.98
CA GLY A 490 -15.62 6.45 10.65
C GLY A 490 -16.91 6.63 9.83
N GLY A 491 -16.95 6.17 8.57
CA GLY A 491 -18.10 6.33 7.64
C GLY A 491 -19.42 5.63 8.03
N ASN A 492 -19.61 5.26 9.29
CA ASN A 492 -20.88 4.76 9.81
C ASN A 492 -21.89 5.93 9.93
N THR A 493 -22.63 6.24 8.87
CA THR A 493 -23.66 7.29 8.86
C THR A 493 -25.09 6.72 8.93
N PHE A 494 -25.95 7.35 9.72
CA PHE A 494 -27.33 6.92 9.99
C PHE A 494 -28.30 8.09 9.85
N THR A 495 -29.27 7.98 8.95
CA THR A 495 -30.31 8.98 8.70
C THR A 495 -31.52 8.73 9.59
N ILE A 496 -31.83 9.68 10.47
CA ILE A 496 -32.92 9.62 11.45
C ILE A 496 -34.01 10.61 11.03
N HIS A 497 -35.12 10.11 10.51
CA HIS A 497 -36.26 10.93 10.15
C HIS A 497 -37.14 11.22 11.37
N VAL A 498 -37.22 12.50 11.78
CA VAL A 498 -38.12 12.99 12.82
C VAL A 498 -39.45 13.38 12.17
N ALA A 499 -40.28 12.37 11.91
CA ALA A 499 -41.54 12.41 11.15
C ALA A 499 -42.72 13.01 11.96
N THR A 500 -42.44 14.05 12.76
CA THR A 500 -43.45 14.78 13.52
C THR A 500 -44.40 15.51 12.57
N PRO A 501 -45.73 15.36 12.69
CA PRO A 501 -46.69 16.04 11.81
C PRO A 501 -46.57 17.56 11.82
N LEU A 502 -46.77 18.21 10.67
CA LEU A 502 -46.69 19.66 10.50
C LEU A 502 -47.62 20.39 11.46
N GLU A 503 -48.82 19.87 11.65
CA GLU A 503 -49.85 20.43 12.53
C GLU A 503 -49.38 20.47 13.99
N HIS A 504 -48.59 19.48 14.42
CA HIS A 504 -48.01 19.44 15.76
C HIS A 504 -46.78 20.35 15.87
N ALA A 505 -45.95 20.41 14.83
CA ALA A 505 -44.80 21.30 14.77
C ALA A 505 -45.22 22.79 14.78
N GLU A 506 -46.30 23.13 14.08
CA GLU A 506 -46.92 24.46 14.04
C GLU A 506 -47.64 24.78 15.37
N ALA A 507 -48.49 23.88 15.87
CA ALA A 507 -49.23 24.11 17.12
C ALA A 507 -48.35 24.18 18.39
N THR A 508 -47.09 23.77 18.33
CA THR A 508 -46.13 23.84 19.45
C THR A 508 -45.03 24.90 19.27
N ASP A 509 -45.06 25.70 18.20
CA ASP A 509 -44.02 26.68 17.89
C ASP A 509 -44.11 27.94 18.77
N ARG A 510 -43.39 27.91 19.89
CA ARG A 510 -43.26 29.04 20.82
C ARG A 510 -42.39 30.19 20.29
N LYS A 511 -41.63 29.99 19.20
CA LYS A 511 -40.87 31.07 18.51
C LYS A 511 -41.73 31.77 17.44
N GLY A 512 -42.95 31.30 17.16
CA GLY A 512 -43.92 31.94 16.26
C GLY A 512 -43.50 32.02 14.78
N ARG A 513 -42.51 31.23 14.36
CA ARG A 513 -41.95 31.24 13.00
C ARG A 513 -42.92 30.70 11.96
N TYR A 514 -43.65 29.62 12.28
CA TYR A 514 -44.74 29.15 11.41
C TYR A 514 -45.82 30.23 11.24
N ALA A 515 -46.23 30.89 12.33
CA ALA A 515 -47.23 31.95 12.28
C ALA A 515 -46.75 33.17 11.45
N ALA A 516 -45.47 33.51 11.50
CA ALA A 516 -44.85 34.54 10.66
C ALA A 516 -44.80 34.14 9.17
N ALA A 517 -44.43 32.88 8.86
CA ALA A 517 -44.46 32.34 7.51
C ALA A 517 -45.89 32.33 6.92
N ARG A 518 -46.90 31.90 7.70
CA ARG A 518 -48.33 31.96 7.32
C ARG A 518 -48.83 33.39 7.02
N ARG A 519 -48.16 34.43 7.54
CA ARG A 519 -48.44 35.86 7.24
C ARG A 519 -47.57 36.43 6.10
N GLY A 520 -46.68 35.62 5.50
CA GLY A 520 -45.75 36.05 4.45
C GLY A 520 -44.53 36.85 4.94
N GLU A 521 -44.32 36.95 6.26
CA GLU A 521 -43.17 37.65 6.87
C GLU A 521 -41.86 36.89 6.68
N ILE A 522 -41.94 35.55 6.53
CA ILE A 522 -40.81 34.67 6.24
C ILE A 522 -41.16 33.86 5.00
N LYS A 523 -40.55 34.18 3.86
CA LYS A 523 -40.77 33.48 2.59
C LYS A 523 -39.91 32.23 2.47
N GLY A 524 -40.42 31.22 1.77
CA GLY A 524 -39.68 29.97 1.53
C GLY A 524 -39.53 29.14 2.79
N PHE A 525 -40.51 29.20 3.71
CA PHE A 525 -40.44 28.46 4.96
C PHE A 525 -40.83 27.00 4.75
N THR A 526 -39.98 26.08 5.23
CA THR A 526 -40.14 24.64 4.97
C THR A 526 -41.37 24.08 5.66
N GLY A 527 -42.26 23.45 4.88
CA GLY A 527 -43.59 23.00 5.29
C GLY A 527 -44.71 24.02 5.05
N ILE A 528 -44.39 25.23 4.57
CA ILE A 528 -45.37 26.29 4.25
C ILE A 528 -45.27 26.67 2.77
N ASP A 529 -44.18 27.32 2.36
CA ASP A 529 -43.93 27.69 0.94
C ASP A 529 -42.86 26.81 0.29
N ASP A 530 -41.96 26.23 1.09
CA ASP A 530 -40.87 25.34 0.67
C ASP A 530 -41.21 23.90 1.06
N VAL A 531 -40.92 22.94 0.18
CA VAL A 531 -41.36 21.54 0.34
C VAL A 531 -40.37 20.76 1.21
N TYR A 532 -40.88 20.03 2.20
CA TYR A 532 -40.13 18.99 2.89
C TYR A 532 -40.35 17.65 2.18
N GLU A 533 -39.37 17.20 1.39
CA GLU A 533 -39.38 15.89 0.78
C GLU A 533 -39.17 14.84 1.88
N THR A 534 -40.13 13.92 2.06
CA THR A 534 -40.01 12.87 3.09
C THR A 534 -38.87 11.90 2.74
N PRO A 535 -37.90 11.64 3.63
CA PRO A 535 -36.78 10.73 3.36
C PRO A 535 -37.22 9.33 2.93
N GLU A 536 -36.76 8.88 1.76
CA GLU A 536 -37.15 7.55 1.24
C GLU A 536 -36.48 6.40 1.99
N ARG A 537 -35.23 6.62 2.43
CA ARG A 537 -34.31 5.61 2.96
C ARG A 537 -33.72 5.99 4.32
N ALA A 538 -34.53 6.50 5.23
CA ALA A 538 -34.12 6.71 6.62
C ALA A 538 -33.85 5.37 7.33
N ASP A 539 -32.70 5.24 7.98
CA ASP A 539 -32.33 4.05 8.78
C ASP A 539 -33.23 3.92 10.03
N ILE A 540 -33.73 5.06 10.54
CA ILE A 540 -34.71 5.13 11.64
C ILE A 540 -35.76 6.20 11.31
N THR A 541 -37.03 5.93 11.57
CA THR A 541 -38.10 6.96 11.58
C THR A 541 -38.72 7.01 12.97
N VAL A 542 -38.90 8.22 13.50
CA VAL A 542 -39.42 8.50 14.86
C VAL A 542 -40.39 9.67 14.86
N ASP A 543 -41.29 9.73 15.84
CA ASP A 543 -42.36 10.74 15.91
C ASP A 543 -42.66 11.13 17.36
N ILE A 544 -42.47 12.41 17.70
CA ILE A 544 -42.64 12.91 19.09
C ILE A 544 -44.10 12.92 19.56
N THR A 545 -45.07 12.74 18.66
CA THR A 545 -46.49 12.60 19.01
C THR A 545 -46.86 11.18 19.45
N LYS A 546 -45.99 10.20 19.16
CA LYS A 546 -46.18 8.78 19.44
C LYS A 546 -45.14 8.19 20.40
N GLN A 547 -44.02 8.88 20.59
CA GLN A 547 -42.86 8.41 21.36
C GLN A 547 -42.27 9.54 22.19
N SER A 548 -41.87 9.24 23.43
CA SER A 548 -41.12 10.17 24.27
C SER A 548 -39.67 10.31 23.80
N VAL A 549 -39.01 11.43 24.15
CA VAL A 549 -37.59 11.65 23.80
C VAL A 549 -36.67 10.54 24.35
N PRO A 550 -36.82 10.04 25.60
CA PRO A 550 -36.03 8.91 26.08
C PRO A 550 -36.20 7.62 25.26
N GLU A 551 -37.41 7.31 24.78
CA GLU A 551 -37.64 6.14 23.91
C GLU A 551 -36.98 6.32 22.54
N ILE A 552 -37.10 7.52 21.95
CA ILE A 552 -36.43 7.87 20.70
C ILE A 552 -34.91 7.76 20.85
N VAL A 553 -34.33 8.32 21.91
CA VAL A 553 -32.88 8.24 22.21
C VAL A 553 -32.46 6.79 22.43
N HIS A 554 -33.24 5.98 23.15
CA HIS A 554 -32.96 4.56 23.34
C HIS A 554 -33.01 3.75 22.03
N THR A 555 -33.81 4.17 21.04
CA THR A 555 -33.85 3.54 19.71
C THR A 555 -32.73 4.06 18.79
N ALA A 556 -32.39 5.34 18.87
CA ALA A 556 -31.40 6.00 18.02
C ALA A 556 -29.95 5.78 18.45
N THR A 557 -29.70 5.47 19.73
CA THR A 557 -28.36 5.13 20.25
C THR A 557 -27.87 3.83 19.62
N PRO A 558 -26.73 3.82 18.90
CA PRO A 558 -26.13 2.59 18.36
C PRO A 558 -25.77 1.61 19.48
N LYS A 559 -26.12 0.33 19.32
CA LYS A 559 -25.87 -0.73 20.32
C LYS A 559 -24.86 -1.74 19.79
N ASP A 560 -23.90 -2.11 20.62
CA ASP A 560 -22.89 -3.09 20.23
C ASP A 560 -23.45 -4.53 20.20
N ALA A 561 -23.02 -5.28 19.19
CA ALA A 561 -23.46 -6.64 18.89
C ALA A 561 -22.85 -7.68 19.85
N SER A 562 -21.96 -7.27 20.76
CA SER A 562 -21.47 -8.07 21.90
C SER A 562 -22.55 -8.33 22.96
N SER A 563 -23.60 -7.48 23.02
CA SER A 563 -24.71 -7.67 23.95
C SER A 563 -25.61 -8.86 23.53
N LYS A 564 -26.07 -9.66 24.51
CA LYS A 564 -26.76 -10.96 24.29
C LYS A 564 -28.18 -10.88 23.69
N ARG A 565 -28.52 -9.81 22.95
CA ARG A 565 -29.77 -9.68 22.17
C ARG A 565 -29.49 -8.99 20.83
N PRO A 566 -29.43 -9.74 19.70
CA PRO A 566 -29.12 -9.15 18.40
C PRO A 566 -30.28 -8.31 17.86
N LEU A 567 -30.15 -6.99 17.95
CA LEU A 567 -30.92 -6.01 17.16
C LEU A 567 -29.98 -5.13 16.34
N LEU A 568 -29.37 -5.75 15.32
CA LEU A 568 -29.17 -5.03 14.06
C LEU A 568 -30.54 -4.53 13.59
N PHE A 569 -30.62 -3.30 13.07
CA PHE A 569 -31.88 -2.65 12.69
C PHE A 569 -32.74 -3.53 11.78
N LYS A 570 -33.82 -4.09 12.34
CA LYS A 570 -34.84 -4.79 11.56
C LYS A 570 -35.73 -3.75 10.89
N GLY A 571 -35.57 -3.58 9.59
CA GLY A 571 -36.40 -2.67 8.79
C GLY A 571 -37.89 -2.97 8.98
N THR A 572 -38.66 -1.98 9.41
CA THR A 572 -40.11 -2.08 9.59
C THR A 572 -40.80 -2.18 8.23
N ALA A 573 -41.29 -3.38 7.89
CA ALA A 573 -42.03 -3.62 6.66
C ALA A 573 -43.28 -2.71 6.58
N ARG A 574 -43.49 -2.06 5.42
CA ARG A 574 -44.65 -1.19 5.17
C ARG A 574 -45.95 -1.95 5.32
N ARG A 575 -46.75 -1.63 6.35
CA ARG A 575 -48.10 -2.17 6.55
C ARG A 575 -49.11 -1.40 5.68
N LEU A 576 -49.19 -1.77 4.40
CA LEU A 576 -50.16 -1.18 3.46
C LEU A 576 -51.59 -1.32 3.97
N SER A 577 -52.31 -0.20 4.03
CA SER A 577 -53.70 -0.14 4.49
C SER A 577 -54.67 -0.57 3.39
N LYS A 578 -55.47 -1.62 3.63
CA LYS A 578 -56.73 -1.83 2.92
C LYS A 578 -57.85 -1.04 3.63
N LYS A 579 -58.61 -0.25 2.88
CA LYS A 579 -59.93 0.28 3.27
C LYS A 579 -61.04 -0.51 2.56
N GLY A 580 -62.24 -0.51 3.14
CA GLY A 580 -63.37 -1.39 2.80
C GLY A 580 -63.64 -2.29 4.01
N LYS A 581 -64.68 -2.01 4.83
CA LYS A 581 -66.10 -2.39 4.63
C LYS A 581 -66.27 -3.92 4.67
N GLU A 582 -67.09 -4.52 5.53
CA GLU A 582 -68.10 -4.04 6.50
C GLU A 582 -68.28 -5.11 7.60
N GLY A 583 -69.06 -4.86 8.68
CA GLY A 583 -69.52 -5.94 9.59
C GLY A 583 -69.37 -5.71 11.11
N ALA A 584 -70.35 -5.00 11.66
CA ALA A 584 -70.86 -4.92 13.05
C ALA A 584 -70.35 -5.84 14.21
N ASN A 585 -70.47 -5.28 15.44
CA ASN A 585 -70.64 -5.92 16.77
C ASN A 585 -69.46 -6.77 17.31
N GLY A 586 -68.97 -6.66 18.55
CA GLY A 586 -69.45 -6.05 19.79
C GLY A 586 -68.88 -6.86 20.99
N LEU A 587 -68.69 -6.22 22.16
CA LEU A 587 -68.26 -6.84 23.44
C LEU A 587 -66.85 -7.50 23.45
N GLU A 588 -66.24 -7.83 24.59
CA GLU A 588 -65.99 -7.05 25.82
C GLU A 588 -64.84 -7.73 26.62
N GLN A 589 -64.17 -6.99 27.51
CA GLN A 589 -63.42 -7.45 28.70
C GLN A 589 -62.33 -8.56 28.63
N ARG A 590 -61.21 -8.25 29.32
CA ARG A 590 -60.32 -9.13 30.15
C ARG A 590 -59.58 -10.30 29.45
N ALA A 591 -58.26 -10.43 29.45
CA ALA A 591 -57.19 -10.32 30.48
C ALA A 591 -56.89 -11.63 31.23
N ALA A 592 -55.59 -11.90 31.44
CA ALA A 592 -54.98 -13.07 32.11
C ALA A 592 -55.16 -14.44 31.40
N VAL A 593 -54.34 -15.48 31.61
CA VAL A 593 -52.87 -15.67 31.76
C VAL A 593 -52.63 -17.20 31.76
N ASP A 594 -51.50 -17.68 31.22
CA ASP A 594 -51.04 -19.09 31.27
C ASP A 594 -52.01 -20.16 30.72
N ALA A 595 -51.72 -21.47 30.78
CA ALA A 595 -50.56 -22.24 30.27
C ALA A 595 -50.89 -23.75 30.45
N GLY A 596 -50.23 -24.64 29.71
CA GLY A 596 -50.48 -26.10 29.79
C GLY A 596 -51.67 -26.54 28.89
N VAL A 597 -51.59 -27.41 27.88
CA VAL A 597 -50.80 -28.62 27.56
C VAL A 597 -51.51 -29.94 27.94
N THR A 598 -51.72 -30.77 26.91
CA THR A 598 -52.06 -32.22 26.86
C THR A 598 -53.43 -32.76 27.30
N SER A 599 -53.88 -33.77 26.52
CA SER A 599 -54.66 -34.97 26.91
C SER A 599 -56.15 -34.80 27.33
N THR A 600 -57.10 -35.71 27.00
CA THR A 600 -57.06 -36.92 26.14
C THR A 600 -58.47 -37.37 25.69
N ASP A 601 -58.55 -37.85 24.44
CA ASP A 601 -59.21 -39.10 24.00
C ASP A 601 -60.76 -39.35 24.06
N GLN A 602 -61.18 -40.23 23.13
CA GLN A 602 -62.40 -41.07 23.05
C GLN A 602 -63.82 -40.52 22.78
N GLY A 603 -64.49 -41.20 21.83
CA GLY A 603 -65.96 -41.30 21.63
C GLY A 603 -66.53 -40.53 20.41
N ASP A 604 -67.45 -41.05 19.59
CA ASP A 604 -67.88 -42.45 19.35
C ASP A 604 -68.66 -42.56 18.01
N SER A 605 -68.69 -43.75 17.38
CA SER A 605 -69.57 -44.19 16.26
C SER A 605 -69.51 -43.43 14.90
N GLY A 606 -69.82 -44.02 13.74
CA GLY A 606 -70.02 -45.45 13.40
C GLY A 606 -70.66 -45.63 11.99
N ALA A 607 -70.30 -46.71 11.27
CA ALA A 607 -70.93 -47.24 10.03
C ALA A 607 -70.91 -46.36 8.74
N ALA A 608 -70.90 -46.90 7.50
CA ALA A 608 -70.56 -48.25 7.01
C ALA A 608 -70.18 -48.28 5.50
N ALA A 609 -69.42 -49.32 5.15
CA ALA A 609 -69.11 -49.95 3.85
C ALA A 609 -69.57 -49.37 2.49
N ALA A 610 -68.61 -49.28 1.54
CA ALA A 610 -68.74 -49.79 0.17
C ALA A 610 -67.36 -50.13 -0.46
N THR A 611 -67.26 -51.29 -1.13
CA THR A 611 -66.08 -51.82 -1.90
C THR A 611 -66.60 -52.80 -2.98
N PRO A 612 -65.82 -53.25 -4.01
CA PRO A 612 -64.47 -52.85 -4.45
C PRO A 612 -64.53 -52.09 -5.82
N SER A 613 -64.02 -52.43 -7.03
CA SER A 613 -63.21 -53.54 -7.61
C SER A 613 -62.61 -53.25 -9.01
N THR A 614 -61.69 -54.12 -9.46
CA THR A 614 -61.38 -54.68 -10.82
C THR A 614 -62.09 -54.13 -12.09
N SER A 615 -61.51 -54.13 -13.32
CA SER A 615 -60.26 -54.75 -13.86
C SER A 615 -59.95 -54.31 -15.32
N GLU A 616 -58.68 -54.44 -15.72
CA GLU A 616 -58.10 -54.93 -17.02
C GLU A 616 -58.60 -54.51 -18.44
N ALA A 617 -57.58 -54.33 -19.32
CA ALA A 617 -57.48 -54.82 -20.72
C ALA A 617 -58.22 -54.16 -21.94
N GLY A 618 -57.63 -53.08 -22.49
CA GLY A 618 -57.43 -52.84 -23.95
C GLY A 618 -58.66 -52.77 -24.90
N PRO A 619 -58.49 -52.89 -26.25
CA PRO A 619 -57.26 -52.78 -27.05
C PRO A 619 -57.35 -51.86 -28.32
N GLY A 620 -56.19 -51.40 -28.84
CA GLY A 620 -56.00 -50.90 -30.23
C GLY A 620 -56.51 -49.47 -30.58
N ALA A 621 -56.25 -48.91 -31.77
CA ALA A 621 -55.25 -49.21 -32.83
C ALA A 621 -55.23 -48.08 -33.91
N TRP A 622 -54.24 -48.09 -34.83
CA TRP A 622 -54.08 -47.26 -36.06
C TRP A 622 -53.70 -45.76 -35.87
N GLN A 623 -52.79 -45.15 -36.68
CA GLN A 623 -51.62 -45.68 -37.43
C GLN A 623 -50.61 -44.55 -37.78
N ASP A 624 -49.39 -44.93 -38.17
CA ASP A 624 -48.25 -44.13 -38.70
C ASP A 624 -48.53 -43.54 -40.13
N PRO A 625 -47.66 -42.73 -40.81
CA PRO A 625 -46.17 -42.67 -40.75
C PRO A 625 -45.59 -41.22 -40.65
N SER A 626 -44.28 -40.90 -40.73
CA SER A 626 -42.99 -41.59 -41.03
C SER A 626 -41.86 -40.87 -40.25
N THR A 627 -41.00 -41.50 -39.44
CA THR A 627 -39.70 -42.17 -39.77
C THR A 627 -38.66 -41.30 -40.54
N SER A 628 -37.33 -41.31 -40.32
CA SER A 628 -36.37 -41.98 -39.38
C SER A 628 -34.91 -41.53 -39.72
N PRO A 629 -33.79 -42.02 -39.10
CA PRO A 629 -33.48 -42.35 -37.69
C PRO A 629 -32.03 -41.94 -37.22
N SER A 630 -31.62 -42.38 -36.02
CA SER A 630 -30.26 -42.42 -35.43
C SER A 630 -29.40 -43.63 -35.91
N VAL A 631 -28.18 -43.98 -35.41
CA VAL A 631 -27.88 -44.75 -34.15
C VAL A 631 -26.35 -45.07 -33.96
N ASN A 632 -25.83 -44.94 -32.73
CA ASN A 632 -24.77 -45.64 -31.94
C ASN A 632 -23.60 -46.55 -32.51
N VAL A 633 -22.38 -46.30 -31.97
CA VAL A 633 -21.46 -47.20 -31.17
C VAL A 633 -20.41 -48.19 -31.80
N HIS A 634 -19.19 -48.13 -31.21
CA HIS A 634 -18.08 -49.12 -31.03
C HIS A 634 -17.06 -49.53 -32.14
N LEU A 635 -15.78 -49.39 -31.74
CA LEU A 635 -14.61 -50.31 -31.90
C LEU A 635 -13.85 -50.49 -33.25
N ALA A 636 -12.53 -50.68 -33.06
CA ALA A 636 -11.49 -51.28 -33.94
C ALA A 636 -10.87 -50.48 -35.12
N SER A 637 -9.54 -50.56 -35.20
CA SER A 637 -8.66 -50.31 -36.37
C SER A 637 -8.42 -51.65 -37.13
N PRO A 638 -7.59 -51.76 -38.21
CA PRO A 638 -6.80 -50.80 -39.02
C PRO A 638 -7.22 -50.93 -40.54
N PRO A 639 -6.40 -50.83 -41.62
CA PRO A 639 -5.02 -50.36 -41.86
C PRO A 639 -4.84 -49.40 -43.09
N MET A 640 -3.60 -49.34 -43.63
CA MET A 640 -3.16 -48.70 -44.89
C MET A 640 -3.91 -49.25 -46.14
N ARG A 641 -3.89 -48.72 -47.38
CA ARG A 641 -2.81 -48.27 -48.32
C ARG A 641 -3.54 -47.81 -49.64
N GLU A 642 -3.01 -47.22 -50.73
CA GLU A 642 -1.72 -46.63 -51.17
C GLU A 642 -1.96 -45.77 -52.46
N GLY A 643 -0.99 -44.92 -52.86
CA GLY A 643 -0.73 -44.50 -54.25
C GLY A 643 -1.14 -43.08 -54.70
N ASP A 644 -0.57 -42.43 -55.73
CA ASP A 644 0.82 -42.24 -56.24
C ASP A 644 0.77 -41.29 -57.49
N SER A 645 1.92 -40.89 -58.05
CA SER A 645 2.19 -39.97 -59.19
C SER A 645 2.03 -38.48 -58.89
N GLY A 646 2.88 -37.56 -59.36
CA GLY A 646 4.15 -37.64 -60.13
C GLY A 646 4.63 -36.20 -60.49
N HIS A 647 5.80 -35.90 -61.06
CA HIS A 647 6.96 -36.71 -61.46
C HIS A 647 8.15 -35.75 -61.81
N SER A 648 9.40 -36.26 -61.90
CA SER A 648 10.59 -35.64 -62.56
C SER A 648 11.26 -34.37 -61.94
N HIS A 649 12.55 -34.05 -62.18
CA HIS A 649 13.80 -34.86 -62.15
C HIS A 649 15.07 -33.95 -62.24
N SER A 650 16.24 -34.53 -61.93
CA SER A 650 17.62 -34.09 -62.30
C SER A 650 18.21 -32.84 -61.60
N ALA A 651 19.54 -32.72 -61.40
CA ALA A 651 20.63 -33.70 -61.30
C ALA A 651 21.94 -33.05 -60.77
N GLU A 652 22.77 -33.84 -60.08
CA GLU A 652 24.25 -33.68 -59.93
C GLU A 652 24.80 -32.41 -59.18
N GLN A 653 26.01 -32.37 -58.61
CA GLN A 653 27.11 -33.35 -58.49
C GLN A 653 27.98 -33.07 -57.22
N ALA A 654 28.68 -34.11 -56.71
CA ALA A 654 30.06 -34.12 -56.13
C ALA A 654 30.55 -33.06 -55.06
N THR A 655 31.41 -33.38 -54.06
CA THR A 655 32.01 -34.64 -53.55
C THR A 655 32.79 -34.41 -52.24
N MET A 656 32.89 -35.46 -51.37
CA MET A 656 34.01 -35.79 -50.45
C MET A 656 34.42 -34.80 -49.32
N THR A 657 35.10 -35.14 -48.22
CA THR A 657 35.36 -36.35 -47.35
C THR A 657 36.01 -35.82 -46.05
N SER A 658 36.22 -36.55 -44.94
CA SER A 658 35.47 -37.57 -44.18
C SER A 658 36.20 -37.64 -42.78
N ASP A 659 36.09 -38.57 -41.84
CA ASP A 659 35.52 -39.92 -41.81
C ASP A 659 34.97 -40.31 -40.40
N THR A 660 35.40 -41.43 -39.82
CA THR A 660 34.80 -42.08 -38.65
C THR A 660 35.84 -42.68 -37.70
N HIS A 661 35.44 -42.88 -36.43
CA HIS A 661 35.70 -44.15 -35.74
C HIS A 661 34.61 -44.43 -34.70
N LYS A 662 34.27 -45.71 -34.52
CA LYS A 662 33.37 -46.21 -33.46
C LYS A 662 34.20 -46.83 -32.35
N GLU A 663 33.64 -46.89 -31.14
CA GLU A 663 33.41 -48.21 -30.54
C GLU A 663 32.25 -48.22 -29.53
N LYS A 664 31.91 -49.41 -29.04
CA LYS A 664 30.87 -49.67 -28.04
C LYS A 664 31.46 -50.51 -26.92
N SER A 665 31.01 -50.33 -25.69
CA SER A 665 30.60 -51.49 -24.89
C SER A 665 29.62 -51.09 -23.79
N SER A 666 28.81 -52.06 -23.40
CA SER A 666 27.88 -52.03 -22.27
C SER A 666 28.10 -53.31 -21.48
N LEU A 667 27.92 -53.29 -20.16
CA LEU A 667 27.46 -54.47 -19.43
C LEU A 667 26.86 -54.09 -18.07
N SER A 668 26.07 -54.99 -17.52
CA SER A 668 25.26 -54.82 -16.31
C SER A 668 25.20 -56.14 -15.57
N THR A 669 25.19 -56.13 -14.23
CA THR A 669 24.79 -57.30 -13.43
C THR A 669 24.07 -56.87 -12.15
N THR A 670 22.88 -57.41 -11.94
CA THR A 670 22.06 -57.27 -10.71
C THR A 670 22.37 -58.42 -9.75
N LEU A 671 22.17 -58.26 -8.43
CA LEU A 671 21.71 -59.37 -7.57
C LEU A 671 21.06 -58.87 -6.25
N VAL A 672 20.50 -59.80 -5.47
CA VAL A 672 19.48 -59.57 -4.42
C VAL A 672 19.78 -60.43 -3.17
N SER A 673 19.50 -59.94 -1.95
CA SER A 673 19.00 -60.74 -0.79
C SER A 673 18.74 -59.87 0.45
N THR A 674 18.31 -60.48 1.57
CA THR A 674 17.63 -59.83 2.70
C THR A 674 18.12 -60.31 4.10
N THR A 675 17.54 -59.72 5.16
CA THR A 675 17.32 -60.30 6.51
C THR A 675 18.48 -60.45 7.53
N ALA A 676 18.68 -59.38 8.30
CA ALA A 676 18.57 -59.30 9.78
C ALA A 676 19.12 -60.41 10.73
N SER A 677 19.86 -59.96 11.77
CA SER A 677 19.72 -60.46 13.16
C SER A 677 20.36 -59.55 14.23
N LYS A 678 20.01 -59.76 15.51
CA LYS A 678 20.38 -58.96 16.70
C LYS A 678 21.33 -59.72 17.63
N HIS A 679 22.11 -59.01 18.47
CA HIS A 679 22.43 -59.24 19.91
C HIS A 679 23.14 -57.94 20.38
N ARG A 680 22.91 -57.25 21.52
CA ARG A 680 22.34 -57.47 22.88
C ARG A 680 23.24 -58.23 23.87
N LYS A 681 23.68 -57.52 24.93
CA LYS A 681 23.59 -57.82 26.38
C LYS A 681 23.79 -56.51 27.19
N GLU A 682 22.94 -56.13 28.16
CA GLU A 682 22.85 -56.55 29.59
C GLU A 682 23.96 -55.91 30.49
N LYS A 683 23.74 -55.50 31.75
CA LYS A 683 22.92 -56.07 32.86
C LYS A 683 22.63 -54.98 33.95
N THR A 684 21.41 -54.80 34.49
CA THR A 684 20.85 -55.25 35.81
C THR A 684 21.45 -54.66 37.11
N SER A 685 20.76 -54.54 38.26
CA SER A 685 19.33 -54.33 38.66
C SER A 685 19.20 -54.38 40.22
N GLU A 686 17.95 -54.32 40.73
CA GLU A 686 17.48 -54.67 42.10
C GLU A 686 17.55 -53.59 43.20
N THR A 687 16.86 -53.65 44.35
CA THR A 687 15.47 -54.06 44.79
C THR A 687 15.46 -53.95 46.33
N THR A 688 14.41 -53.40 47.00
CA THR A 688 13.72 -53.97 48.22
C THR A 688 12.92 -52.97 49.10
N HIS A 689 11.73 -53.43 49.51
CA HIS A 689 11.03 -53.29 50.81
C HIS A 689 10.95 -51.99 51.68
N SER A 690 9.69 -51.55 51.89
CA SER A 690 8.93 -51.56 53.19
C SER A 690 8.64 -50.28 54.02
N VAL A 691 7.34 -50.13 54.36
CA VAL A 691 6.74 -49.77 55.68
C VAL A 691 6.71 -48.30 56.19
N ILE A 692 5.58 -47.94 56.86
CA ILE A 692 5.32 -46.74 57.71
C ILE A 692 5.19 -45.36 56.99
N SER A 693 4.52 -44.33 57.54
CA SER A 693 3.08 -44.17 57.87
C SER A 693 2.69 -42.69 58.15
N GLU A 694 1.45 -42.29 57.80
CA GLU A 694 0.68 -41.12 58.33
C GLU A 694 1.16 -39.67 58.03
N GLU A 695 0.28 -38.65 57.90
CA GLU A 695 -1.14 -38.55 58.34
C GLU A 695 -2.15 -37.76 57.43
N LYS A 696 -1.94 -36.46 57.14
CA LYS A 696 -3.02 -35.44 56.90
C LYS A 696 -2.89 -34.63 55.59
N LYS A 697 -3.90 -34.07 54.88
CA LYS A 697 -5.40 -33.92 54.98
C LYS A 697 -5.99 -32.85 55.93
N PRO A 698 -7.25 -32.36 55.70
CA PRO A 698 -8.26 -32.66 54.64
C PRO A 698 -8.49 -31.47 53.66
N GLY A 699 -9.44 -31.39 52.71
CA GLY A 699 -10.57 -32.20 52.18
C GLY A 699 -11.22 -31.41 51.00
N THR A 700 -12.16 -31.84 50.14
CA THR A 700 -13.08 -33.02 49.99
C THR A 700 -13.48 -33.11 48.49
N ARG A 701 -13.50 -34.27 47.79
CA ARG A 701 -14.56 -35.33 47.68
C ARG A 701 -15.84 -34.85 46.93
N ALA A 702 -16.50 -35.57 45.99
CA ALA A 702 -16.55 -36.99 45.58
C ALA A 702 -16.71 -37.17 44.03
N LYS A 703 -16.28 -38.27 43.37
CA LYS A 703 -17.00 -39.53 42.99
C LYS A 703 -18.36 -39.36 42.25
N THR A 704 -18.79 -40.21 41.30
CA THR A 704 -18.53 -41.67 41.08
C THR A 704 -18.69 -42.09 39.59
N ARG A 705 -18.34 -43.35 39.22
CA ARG A 705 -18.46 -43.94 37.86
C ARG A 705 -18.83 -45.44 37.92
N LYS A 706 -19.89 -45.88 37.23
CA LYS A 706 -20.34 -47.26 36.86
C LYS A 706 -21.85 -47.20 36.46
N ASP A 707 -22.45 -48.10 35.66
CA ASP A 707 -21.92 -49.24 34.89
C ASP A 707 -22.79 -49.53 33.63
N ARG A 708 -22.30 -50.46 32.78
CA ARG A 708 -22.93 -51.18 31.64
C ARG A 708 -24.47 -51.14 31.46
N GLU A 709 -24.90 -51.06 30.18
CA GLU A 709 -25.56 -52.20 29.51
C GLU A 709 -25.32 -52.22 27.98
N ARG A 710 -25.72 -53.29 27.26
CA ARG A 710 -25.17 -53.62 25.92
C ARG A 710 -26.12 -54.40 24.99
N SER A 711 -26.67 -53.75 23.97
CA SER A 711 -27.32 -54.38 22.79
C SER A 711 -27.30 -53.39 21.59
N GLY A 712 -27.64 -53.73 20.34
CA GLY A 712 -28.12 -55.02 19.79
C GLY A 712 -28.00 -55.17 18.24
N GLY A 713 -27.74 -54.09 17.49
CA GLY A 713 -27.22 -54.13 16.10
C GLY A 713 -28.22 -54.04 14.93
N LYS A 714 -27.64 -54.13 13.73
CA LYS A 714 -28.23 -54.06 12.35
C LYS A 714 -28.60 -52.66 11.80
N ARG A 715 -28.37 -52.52 10.48
CA ARG A 715 -28.52 -51.31 9.63
C ARG A 715 -29.83 -51.40 8.81
N PRO A 716 -30.29 -50.31 8.17
CA PRO A 716 -29.89 -50.11 6.76
C PRO A 716 -29.60 -48.64 6.36
N LYS A 717 -28.91 -48.44 5.23
CA LYS A 717 -28.77 -47.13 4.56
C LYS A 717 -29.94 -46.89 3.59
N LYS A 718 -30.63 -45.75 3.70
CA LYS A 718 -31.34 -45.05 2.59
C LYS A 718 -31.06 -43.54 2.77
N LYS A 719 -30.36 -42.92 1.83
CA LYS A 719 -30.90 -42.19 0.65
C LYS A 719 -31.80 -41.00 1.06
N SER A 720 -31.25 -39.79 1.00
CA SER A 720 -32.03 -38.55 0.96
C SER A 720 -32.47 -38.30 -0.49
N ILE A 721 -33.77 -38.14 -0.67
CA ILE A 721 -34.52 -38.10 -1.94
C ILE A 721 -35.96 -37.76 -1.50
N TRP A 722 -36.66 -36.69 -1.90
CA TRP A 722 -36.47 -35.65 -2.92
C TRP A 722 -36.81 -34.24 -2.39
N SER A 723 -36.56 -33.22 -3.20
CA SER A 723 -37.29 -31.95 -3.18
C SER A 723 -38.81 -32.12 -3.39
N LYS A 724 -39.65 -31.30 -2.70
CA LYS A 724 -40.84 -30.60 -3.24
C LYS A 724 -41.75 -30.03 -2.14
N LEU A 725 -41.63 -28.73 -1.86
CA LEU A 725 -42.70 -27.75 -1.57
C LEU A 725 -42.01 -26.38 -1.35
N ALA A 726 -42.57 -25.22 -1.71
CA ALA A 726 -43.83 -24.95 -2.39
C ALA A 726 -43.66 -23.84 -3.45
N SER A 727 -44.51 -23.85 -4.47
CA SER A 727 -44.55 -22.86 -5.54
C SER A 727 -45.76 -21.93 -5.40
N VAL A 728 -45.54 -20.66 -5.03
CA VAL A 728 -46.44 -19.54 -5.37
C VAL A 728 -45.59 -18.29 -5.62
N VAL A 729 -45.29 -18.03 -6.90
CA VAL A 729 -44.79 -16.73 -7.38
C VAL A 729 -45.60 -16.39 -8.63
N PHE A 730 -46.09 -15.15 -8.72
CA PHE A 730 -46.91 -14.71 -9.84
C PHE A 730 -46.08 -14.49 -11.11
N LYS A 731 -46.71 -14.71 -12.27
CA LYS A 731 -46.19 -14.25 -13.56
C LYS A 731 -46.20 -12.72 -13.61
N CYS A 732 -45.14 -12.11 -14.11
CA CYS A 732 -45.18 -10.92 -14.98
C CYS A 732 -43.84 -10.78 -15.70
N THR A 733 -43.79 -11.23 -16.95
CA THR A 733 -42.74 -10.91 -17.92
C THR A 733 -42.97 -9.51 -18.47
N TRP A 734 -41.93 -8.69 -18.59
CA TRP A 734 -41.95 -7.52 -19.46
C TRP A 734 -41.49 -7.92 -20.87
N PRO A 735 -42.33 -7.77 -21.90
CA PRO A 735 -41.91 -7.90 -23.30
C PRO A 735 -41.30 -6.59 -23.80
N THR A 736 -40.29 -6.67 -24.65
CA THR A 736 -39.93 -5.61 -25.59
C THR A 736 -40.65 -5.80 -26.92
N GLU A 737 -40.85 -4.69 -27.64
CA GLU A 737 -41.34 -4.58 -29.03
C GLU A 737 -42.80 -4.96 -29.34
N SER A 738 -43.52 -3.97 -29.90
CA SER A 738 -44.58 -4.20 -30.88
C SER A 738 -44.67 -3.00 -31.83
N THR A 739 -43.96 -3.05 -32.95
CA THR A 739 -44.12 -2.11 -34.08
C THR A 739 -45.38 -2.45 -34.88
N HIS A 740 -46.13 -1.45 -35.36
CA HIS A 740 -46.94 -1.59 -36.58
C HIS A 740 -47.04 -0.24 -37.34
N PRO A 741 -47.29 -0.25 -38.67
CA PRO A 741 -46.62 0.69 -39.59
C PRO A 741 -47.58 1.40 -40.57
N VAL A 742 -47.00 1.95 -41.66
CA VAL A 742 -47.62 2.60 -42.84
C VAL A 742 -48.39 3.91 -42.57
N ASP A 743 -48.45 4.89 -43.49
CA ASP A 743 -48.15 4.86 -44.94
C ASP A 743 -47.02 5.80 -45.42
N VAL A 744 -46.56 5.56 -46.65
CA VAL A 744 -45.78 6.48 -47.50
C VAL A 744 -46.61 6.76 -48.75
N ASP A 745 -46.74 8.03 -49.17
CA ASP A 745 -47.42 8.37 -50.43
C ASP A 745 -46.78 9.60 -51.11
N GLU A 746 -46.51 9.52 -52.41
CA GLU A 746 -45.96 10.62 -53.24
C GLU A 746 -47.05 11.21 -54.14
N GLY A 747 -47.62 12.37 -53.76
CA GLY A 747 -48.98 12.76 -54.18
C GLY A 747 -49.22 14.17 -54.77
N ALA A 748 -48.27 14.75 -55.51
CA ALA A 748 -48.49 15.81 -56.54
C ALA A 748 -49.25 17.14 -56.24
N LYS A 749 -48.55 18.27 -56.52
CA LYS A 749 -49.04 19.52 -57.19
C LYS A 749 -50.13 20.40 -56.55
N THR A 750 -49.73 21.55 -56.00
CA THR A 750 -50.22 22.95 -56.26
C THR A 750 -49.52 23.90 -55.26
N GLY A 751 -49.23 25.19 -55.52
CA GLY A 751 -49.27 25.99 -56.75
C GLY A 751 -49.63 27.47 -56.48
N VAL A 752 -48.76 28.45 -56.82
CA VAL A 752 -48.97 29.93 -56.74
C VAL A 752 -48.90 30.48 -55.28
N SER A 753 -48.28 31.62 -54.91
CA SER A 753 -47.50 32.69 -55.60
C SER A 753 -46.43 33.36 -54.72
N ASP A 754 -45.45 33.99 -55.40
CA ASP A 754 -44.52 35.08 -55.01
C ASP A 754 -45.25 36.42 -54.63
N PRO A 755 -44.61 37.59 -54.36
CA PRO A 755 -43.19 37.91 -54.07
C PRO A 755 -42.90 39.02 -52.99
N SER A 756 -41.61 39.15 -52.62
CA SER A 756 -40.82 40.40 -52.39
C SER A 756 -41.25 41.57 -51.48
N SER A 757 -40.30 42.10 -50.68
CA SER A 757 -39.82 43.52 -50.64
C SER A 757 -39.05 43.81 -49.32
N SER A 758 -38.12 44.77 -49.19
CA SER A 758 -37.23 45.49 -50.13
C SER A 758 -36.01 46.05 -49.35
N ARG A 759 -35.07 46.77 -49.98
CA ARG A 759 -33.72 47.12 -49.44
C ARG A 759 -33.43 48.65 -49.48
N ALA A 760 -32.50 49.09 -48.62
CA ALA A 760 -31.88 50.45 -48.49
C ALA A 760 -32.67 51.51 -47.65
N GLY A 761 -32.02 52.50 -47.02
CA GLY A 761 -30.57 52.68 -46.74
C GLY A 761 -30.12 54.10 -46.33
N LEU A 762 -28.92 54.21 -45.71
CA LEU A 762 -27.98 55.37 -45.64
C LEU A 762 -28.40 56.75 -45.03
N LYS A 763 -27.79 57.17 -43.89
CA LYS A 763 -26.70 58.21 -43.82
C LYS A 763 -26.28 58.72 -42.40
N GLU A 764 -24.96 58.78 -42.20
CA GLU A 764 -24.06 59.81 -41.57
C GLU A 764 -24.48 60.74 -40.39
N LEU A 765 -23.80 60.55 -39.23
CA LEU A 765 -23.02 61.51 -38.36
C LEU A 765 -23.54 62.95 -38.03
N PRO A 766 -23.39 63.44 -36.76
CA PRO A 766 -22.10 64.00 -36.26
C PRO A 766 -21.78 63.72 -34.75
N VAL A 767 -20.96 64.57 -34.10
CA VAL A 767 -20.09 64.29 -32.92
C VAL A 767 -20.36 65.22 -31.72
N SER A 768 -20.24 64.76 -30.45
CA SER A 768 -19.43 65.38 -29.35
C SER A 768 -19.77 65.03 -27.86
N GLU A 769 -18.70 64.96 -27.05
CA GLU A 769 -18.52 65.25 -25.59
C GLU A 769 -19.33 64.62 -24.41
N LYS A 770 -18.59 63.87 -23.58
CA LYS A 770 -18.48 63.94 -22.09
C LYS A 770 -19.69 63.72 -21.15
N THR A 771 -19.62 62.64 -20.37
CA THR A 771 -19.87 62.65 -18.89
C THR A 771 -18.94 61.67 -18.16
N LYS A 772 -18.67 61.92 -16.88
CA LYS A 772 -17.63 61.26 -16.05
C LYS A 772 -18.01 59.85 -15.57
N GLU A 773 -17.00 59.01 -15.36
CA GLU A 773 -17.07 57.83 -14.49
C GLU A 773 -16.92 58.22 -13.00
N VAL A 774 -17.28 57.32 -12.09
CA VAL A 774 -17.20 57.48 -10.62
C VAL A 774 -16.77 56.14 -10.00
N GLU A 775 -15.74 56.15 -9.15
CA GLU A 775 -15.25 54.96 -8.44
C GLU A 775 -16.11 54.57 -7.22
N PRO A 776 -16.14 53.29 -6.82
CA PRO A 776 -16.81 52.83 -5.60
C PRO A 776 -16.02 53.17 -4.31
N PRO A 777 -16.69 53.26 -3.14
CA PRO A 777 -16.08 53.71 -1.89
C PRO A 777 -15.30 52.62 -1.13
N LYS A 778 -14.42 53.05 -0.22
CA LYS A 778 -13.77 52.22 0.81
C LYS A 778 -14.44 52.38 2.17
N GLU A 779 -14.43 51.33 2.99
CA GLU A 779 -14.79 51.38 4.42
C GLU A 779 -13.56 51.60 5.33
N PRO A 780 -13.73 52.01 6.61
CA PRO A 780 -12.63 52.45 7.47
C PRO A 780 -12.20 51.43 8.54
N GLU A 781 -10.91 51.48 8.94
CA GLU A 781 -10.35 50.73 10.08
C GLU A 781 -10.15 51.61 11.33
N ALA A 782 -9.92 50.98 12.48
CA ALA A 782 -9.71 51.63 13.78
C ALA A 782 -8.31 51.29 14.39
N PRO A 783 -7.73 52.14 15.26
CA PRO A 783 -6.27 52.13 15.51
C PRO A 783 -5.81 51.42 16.79
N VAL A 784 -4.53 51.00 16.79
CA VAL A 784 -3.74 50.49 17.93
C VAL A 784 -2.33 51.12 17.86
N PRO A 785 -1.65 51.48 18.99
CA PRO A 785 -0.58 52.49 18.98
C PRO A 785 0.85 51.98 18.73
N ALA A 786 1.80 52.93 18.61
CA ALA A 786 3.14 52.74 18.03
C ALA A 786 4.34 52.83 19.01
N ALA A 787 5.52 52.47 18.51
CA ALA A 787 6.87 52.73 19.07
C ALA A 787 7.81 53.31 17.97
N PRO A 788 8.93 53.98 18.30
CA PRO A 788 9.49 55.05 17.46
C PRO A 788 10.64 54.69 16.48
N SER A 789 11.01 55.67 15.64
CA SER A 789 11.92 55.65 14.48
C SER A 789 13.10 56.65 14.58
N VAL A 790 14.13 56.56 13.70
CA VAL A 790 15.05 57.67 13.24
C VAL A 790 15.64 57.38 11.81
N GLU A 791 15.94 58.45 11.03
CA GLU A 791 16.45 58.59 9.64
C GLU A 791 17.84 57.93 9.30
N SER A 792 18.30 57.65 8.05
CA SER A 792 18.10 58.11 6.62
C SER A 792 19.12 59.19 6.10
N VAL A 793 19.50 59.39 4.81
CA VAL A 793 18.83 59.11 3.50
C VAL A 793 19.68 58.52 2.30
N PRO A 794 20.69 59.18 1.64
CA PRO A 794 20.65 59.27 0.15
C PRO A 794 21.76 58.65 -0.74
N LYS A 795 21.38 58.46 -2.03
CA LYS A 795 22.09 58.00 -3.28
C LYS A 795 22.99 59.09 -3.94
N PRO A 796 23.92 58.81 -4.91
CA PRO A 796 23.56 58.83 -6.37
C PRO A 796 24.47 58.13 -7.47
N THR A 797 23.86 57.87 -8.65
CA THR A 797 24.31 57.91 -10.08
C THR A 797 25.70 57.46 -10.65
N SER A 798 25.70 56.35 -11.42
CA SER A 798 26.02 56.13 -12.88
C SER A 798 27.32 56.52 -13.64
N THR A 799 27.61 55.70 -14.69
CA THR A 799 28.27 55.92 -16.04
C THR A 799 29.79 55.73 -16.32
N ASN A 800 30.06 54.73 -17.19
CA ASN A 800 31.00 54.58 -18.33
C ASN A 800 32.56 54.65 -18.23
N GLY A 801 33.25 53.74 -18.96
CA GLY A 801 34.69 53.73 -19.29
C GLY A 801 35.13 52.47 -20.09
N GLU A 802 36.23 52.50 -20.86
CA GLU A 802 36.63 51.47 -21.88
C GLU A 802 38.02 50.80 -21.66
N VAL A 803 38.12 49.46 -21.76
CA VAL A 803 38.89 48.60 -22.74
C VAL A 803 40.27 49.12 -23.29
N PRO A 804 41.39 48.32 -23.56
CA PRO A 804 41.67 46.86 -23.52
C PRO A 804 42.99 46.40 -22.75
N PRO A 805 44.05 45.69 -23.28
CA PRO A 805 44.43 44.33 -22.80
C PRO A 805 45.95 44.01 -22.53
N ILE A 806 46.30 42.88 -21.88
CA ILE A 806 47.70 42.37 -21.74
C ILE A 806 47.85 40.82 -21.81
N LYS A 807 48.96 40.35 -22.42
CA LYS A 807 49.64 39.01 -22.36
C LYS A 807 51.17 39.25 -22.63
N PRO A 808 52.11 38.27 -22.54
CA PRO A 808 52.51 37.40 -21.41
C PRO A 808 54.08 37.32 -21.23
N ALA A 809 54.60 36.35 -20.45
CA ALA A 809 56.01 35.85 -20.41
C ALA A 809 57.08 36.78 -19.73
N PRO A 810 58.34 36.35 -19.39
CA PRO A 810 59.05 35.09 -19.73
C PRO A 810 59.85 34.36 -18.60
N ASP A 811 60.59 33.29 -18.95
CA ASP A 811 61.38 32.37 -18.11
C ASP A 811 62.90 32.66 -17.99
N ILE A 812 63.65 31.96 -17.09
CA ILE A 812 64.93 31.18 -17.31
C ILE A 812 65.76 30.86 -16.02
N VAL A 813 66.42 29.69 -16.02
CA VAL A 813 67.31 28.99 -15.00
C VAL A 813 68.78 29.55 -14.96
N PRO A 814 69.85 29.05 -14.22
CA PRO A 814 70.20 27.65 -13.79
C PRO A 814 71.03 27.41 -12.46
N SER A 815 71.34 26.11 -12.19
CA SER A 815 72.53 25.48 -11.51
C SER A 815 72.91 25.79 -10.02
N GLU A 816 73.63 24.96 -9.23
CA GLU A 816 74.38 23.68 -9.43
C GLU A 816 74.49 22.76 -8.14
N SER A 817 75.29 21.68 -8.20
CA SER A 817 75.40 20.42 -7.38
C SER A 817 76.11 20.50 -5.99
N GLU A 818 76.42 19.46 -5.17
CA GLU A 818 76.66 17.98 -5.31
C GLU A 818 76.29 17.11 -4.05
N ASP A 819 76.00 15.81 -4.28
CA ASP A 819 76.32 14.54 -3.56
C ASP A 819 76.74 14.45 -2.05
N ALA A 820 76.55 13.32 -1.32
CA ALA A 820 75.75 12.10 -1.50
C ALA A 820 75.75 11.21 -0.23
N ASN A 821 74.74 10.33 -0.07
CA ASN A 821 74.94 8.90 0.29
C ASN A 821 73.64 8.09 0.17
N LEU A 822 73.73 6.83 -0.24
CA LEU A 822 72.58 5.97 -0.57
C LEU A 822 72.38 4.84 0.46
N VAL A 823 71.16 4.66 0.95
CA VAL A 823 70.71 3.43 1.63
C VAL A 823 69.33 3.07 1.07
N VAL A 824 69.16 1.81 0.67
CA VAL A 824 68.00 1.35 -0.13
C VAL A 824 67.09 0.44 0.69
N PRO A 825 65.81 0.82 0.93
CA PRO A 825 64.73 -0.11 1.28
C PRO A 825 64.25 -0.87 0.03
N PRO A 826 63.69 -2.09 0.17
CA PRO A 826 63.35 -2.95 -0.96
C PRO A 826 62.11 -2.48 -1.75
N SER A 827 62.07 -2.84 -3.03
CA SER A 827 60.93 -2.58 -3.93
C SER A 827 59.63 -3.22 -3.43
N PRO A 828 58.48 -2.53 -3.50
CA PRO A 828 57.17 -3.14 -3.31
C PRO A 828 56.93 -4.26 -4.33
N THR A 829 56.44 -5.41 -3.88
CA THR A 829 56.09 -6.54 -4.74
C THR A 829 54.78 -6.32 -5.47
N THR A 830 54.69 -6.88 -6.69
CA THR A 830 53.49 -6.81 -7.53
C THR A 830 52.37 -7.72 -7.00
N HIS A 831 51.63 -7.25 -6.00
CA HIS A 831 50.37 -7.86 -5.58
C HIS A 831 49.21 -6.87 -5.79
N VAL A 832 48.21 -7.31 -6.55
CA VAL A 832 46.93 -6.61 -6.70
C VAL A 832 46.06 -6.97 -5.49
N LEU A 833 45.27 -6.00 -4.99
CA LEU A 833 44.30 -6.24 -3.92
C LEU A 833 43.23 -7.26 -4.37
N PRO A 834 42.69 -8.10 -3.48
CA PRO A 834 41.53 -8.94 -3.77
C PRO A 834 40.32 -8.10 -4.22
N GLU A 835 39.47 -8.68 -5.08
CA GLU A 835 38.26 -7.98 -5.58
C GLU A 835 37.29 -7.63 -4.43
N ASP A 836 37.34 -8.38 -3.33
CA ASP A 836 36.52 -8.26 -2.13
C ASP A 836 36.67 -6.89 -1.42
N GLU A 837 37.84 -6.25 -1.51
CA GLU A 837 38.13 -4.99 -0.79
C GLU A 837 37.70 -3.73 -1.56
N THR A 838 37.29 -3.84 -2.82
CA THR A 838 36.85 -2.69 -3.63
C THR A 838 35.36 -2.39 -3.53
N ALA A 839 34.54 -3.38 -3.17
CA ALA A 839 33.08 -3.31 -3.11
C ALA A 839 32.50 -2.51 -1.90
N GLY A 840 33.29 -1.65 -1.25
CA GLY A 840 32.98 -1.10 0.07
C GLY A 840 32.73 0.41 0.20
N VAL A 841 32.86 1.20 -0.87
CA VAL A 841 33.08 2.67 -0.76
C VAL A 841 31.80 3.52 -0.85
N THR A 842 30.60 2.99 -0.56
CA THR A 842 29.36 3.80 -0.60
C THR A 842 28.56 3.79 0.70
N SER A 843 28.42 4.95 1.34
CA SER A 843 27.39 5.34 2.33
C SER A 843 27.08 4.31 3.42
N GLY A 844 27.62 4.52 4.62
CA GLY A 844 27.35 3.70 5.81
C GLY A 844 25.97 3.89 6.44
N ALA A 845 24.89 3.74 5.66
CA ALA A 845 23.53 3.87 6.16
C ALA A 845 23.16 2.68 7.06
N VAL A 846 22.97 2.94 8.36
CA VAL A 846 22.64 1.90 9.35
C VAL A 846 21.13 1.75 9.50
N VAL A 847 20.67 0.50 9.59
CA VAL A 847 19.27 0.15 9.80
C VAL A 847 18.86 0.46 11.26
N PRO A 848 17.69 1.07 11.52
CA PRO A 848 17.25 1.35 12.89
C PRO A 848 17.19 0.10 13.79
N PRO A 849 17.42 0.22 15.12
CA PRO A 849 17.49 -0.93 16.02
C PRO A 849 16.20 -1.76 16.05
N GLY A 850 16.27 -3.03 15.63
CA GLY A 850 15.09 -3.91 15.63
C GLY A 850 15.19 -5.26 14.92
N SER A 851 16.33 -5.65 14.35
CA SER A 851 16.49 -6.90 13.58
C SER A 851 17.75 -7.68 13.96
N THR A 852 17.63 -8.71 14.80
CA THR A 852 18.72 -9.64 15.15
C THR A 852 18.88 -10.80 14.15
N GLY A 853 20.12 -11.23 13.92
CA GLY A 853 20.54 -12.20 12.91
C GLY A 853 21.70 -11.62 12.07
N VAL A 854 22.96 -12.07 12.14
CA VAL A 854 23.54 -13.43 12.18
C VAL A 854 23.48 -14.13 10.81
N GLU A 855 24.65 -14.19 10.18
CA GLU A 855 25.08 -14.90 8.96
C GLU A 855 25.43 -16.38 9.32
N GLY A 856 25.80 -17.33 8.45
CA GLY A 856 25.92 -17.42 6.98
C GLY A 856 26.84 -18.61 6.57
N GLY A 857 26.55 -19.32 5.46
CA GLY A 857 27.30 -20.49 4.93
C GLY A 857 26.79 -21.86 5.44
N GLU A 858 26.53 -22.93 4.67
CA GLU A 858 27.14 -23.56 3.45
C GLU A 858 28.41 -24.41 3.74
N GLU A 859 28.53 -25.70 3.38
CA GLU A 859 27.55 -26.66 2.80
C GLU A 859 27.93 -28.14 3.11
N SER A 860 26.93 -29.03 3.20
CA SER A 860 26.97 -30.53 3.12
C SER A 860 28.02 -31.37 3.90
N GLU A 861 27.59 -32.08 4.95
CA GLU A 861 27.11 -33.49 4.84
C GLU A 861 25.96 -33.71 5.86
N GLU A 862 24.92 -34.46 5.49
CA GLU A 862 23.64 -34.45 6.23
C GLU A 862 23.45 -35.66 7.18
N SER A 863 22.67 -35.47 8.25
CA SER A 863 22.14 -36.51 9.17
C SER A 863 22.98 -36.94 10.41
N SER A 864 23.67 -36.02 11.09
CA SER A 864 23.94 -36.19 12.55
C SER A 864 23.99 -34.92 13.42
N MET A 865 24.07 -33.72 12.84
CA MET A 865 24.52 -32.49 13.54
C MET A 865 23.50 -31.72 14.40
N LEU A 866 22.26 -32.19 14.55
CA LEU A 866 21.18 -31.42 15.22
C LEU A 866 21.34 -31.19 16.75
N GLY A 867 22.43 -31.63 17.37
CA GLY A 867 22.78 -31.27 18.75
C GLY A 867 23.81 -30.13 18.84
N GLU A 868 24.82 -30.17 17.98
CA GLU A 868 25.99 -29.27 18.07
C GLU A 868 25.72 -27.84 17.57
N GLU A 869 24.61 -27.60 16.87
CA GLU A 869 24.17 -26.26 16.46
C GLU A 869 23.35 -25.52 17.54
N GLU A 870 22.69 -26.24 18.46
CA GLU A 870 22.03 -25.61 19.61
C GLU A 870 23.06 -25.31 20.72
N GLU A 871 24.06 -26.19 20.92
CA GLU A 871 25.18 -25.92 21.82
C GLU A 871 26.01 -24.71 21.34
N ARG A 872 26.39 -24.63 20.05
CA ARG A 872 27.13 -23.48 19.50
C ARG A 872 26.38 -22.15 19.62
N LYS A 873 25.06 -22.11 19.40
CA LYS A 873 24.29 -20.86 19.57
C LYS A 873 24.24 -20.39 21.02
N MET A 874 24.28 -21.33 21.97
CA MET A 874 24.42 -20.97 23.38
C MET A 874 25.82 -20.40 23.67
N GLU A 875 26.88 -20.99 23.10
CA GLU A 875 28.26 -20.45 23.18
C GLU A 875 28.42 -19.08 22.47
N GLU A 876 27.67 -18.80 21.39
CA GLU A 876 27.68 -17.55 20.62
C GLU A 876 26.86 -16.39 21.25
N GLU A 877 25.83 -16.72 22.04
CA GLU A 877 25.15 -15.75 22.91
C GLU A 877 25.98 -15.50 24.18
N ASP A 878 26.56 -16.56 24.78
CA ASP A 878 27.53 -16.45 25.88
C ASP A 878 28.75 -15.58 25.50
N GLU A 879 29.26 -15.62 24.25
CA GLU A 879 30.40 -14.80 23.84
C GLU A 879 30.08 -13.31 23.73
N GLU A 880 28.90 -12.93 23.24
CA GLU A 880 28.49 -11.52 23.18
C GLU A 880 28.25 -10.95 24.58
N GLU A 881 27.49 -11.66 25.44
CA GLU A 881 27.30 -11.24 26.83
C GLU A 881 28.63 -11.19 27.57
N ARG A 882 29.55 -12.13 27.33
CA ARG A 882 30.92 -12.12 27.88
C ARG A 882 31.76 -10.94 27.37
N LEU A 883 31.69 -10.56 26.10
CA LEU A 883 32.43 -9.39 25.58
C LEU A 883 31.90 -8.10 26.21
N ILE A 884 30.59 -7.96 26.38
CA ILE A 884 29.98 -6.84 27.10
C ILE A 884 30.39 -6.85 28.59
N LEU A 885 30.34 -8.00 29.26
CA LEU A 885 30.70 -8.14 30.68
C LEU A 885 32.19 -7.86 30.96
N ASN A 886 33.07 -8.11 29.98
CA ASN A 886 34.50 -7.78 30.06
C ASN A 886 34.82 -6.33 29.62
N GLY A 887 33.85 -5.60 29.03
CA GLY A 887 34.05 -4.27 28.49
C GLY A 887 34.89 -4.27 27.20
N GLY A 888 34.52 -5.09 26.22
CA GLY A 888 35.18 -5.20 24.91
C GLY A 888 36.23 -6.33 24.82
N ALA A 889 36.95 -6.38 23.70
CA ALA A 889 37.99 -7.39 23.46
C ALA A 889 39.35 -7.06 24.11
N GLY A 890 39.54 -5.81 24.56
CA GLY A 890 40.79 -5.32 25.14
C GLY A 890 41.83 -4.90 24.10
N ILE A 891 42.93 -4.28 24.56
CA ILE A 891 43.99 -3.74 23.69
C ILE A 891 44.54 -4.83 22.74
N PRO A 892 44.51 -4.61 21.40
CA PRO A 892 45.01 -5.57 20.42
C PRO A 892 46.47 -5.98 20.68
N ILE A 893 46.78 -7.26 20.48
CA ILE A 893 48.13 -7.80 20.68
C ILE A 893 48.80 -7.98 19.31
N GLY A 894 49.99 -7.40 19.13
CA GLY A 894 50.76 -7.53 17.90
C GLY A 894 51.33 -8.95 17.68
N PRO A 895 51.82 -9.26 16.46
CA PRO A 895 52.46 -10.55 16.17
C PRO A 895 53.73 -10.86 17.00
N ASP A 896 54.24 -9.85 17.71
CA ASP A 896 55.35 -9.89 18.67
C ASP A 896 54.91 -10.14 20.12
N GLY A 897 53.60 -10.29 20.38
CA GLY A 897 53.05 -10.44 21.73
C GLY A 897 52.94 -9.13 22.51
N VAL A 898 53.18 -7.98 21.87
CA VAL A 898 53.16 -6.66 22.52
C VAL A 898 51.77 -6.02 22.36
N PRO A 899 51.13 -5.52 23.44
CA PRO A 899 49.90 -4.74 23.32
C PRO A 899 50.10 -3.45 22.50
N ARG A 900 49.21 -3.22 21.54
CA ARG A 900 49.22 -2.12 20.58
C ARG A 900 47.83 -1.47 20.54
N PRO A 901 47.58 -0.41 21.34
CA PRO A 901 46.32 0.33 21.25
C PRO A 901 46.18 1.04 19.89
N LEU A 902 44.94 1.27 19.48
CA LEU A 902 44.61 1.97 18.22
C LEU A 902 45.08 3.43 18.21
N LEU A 903 45.14 4.08 19.39
CA LEU A 903 45.66 5.44 19.54
C LEU A 903 47.08 5.42 20.12
N PRO A 904 47.97 6.33 19.69
CA PRO A 904 49.28 6.52 20.33
C PRO A 904 49.12 7.03 21.77
N PRO A 905 50.21 7.04 22.58
CA PRO A 905 50.22 7.66 23.89
C PRO A 905 49.72 9.11 23.86
N LEU A 906 48.88 9.47 24.85
CA LEU A 906 48.22 10.77 24.95
C LEU A 906 49.21 11.94 24.80
N ALA A 907 48.97 12.81 23.81
CA ALA A 907 49.85 13.95 23.56
C ALA A 907 49.74 14.99 24.70
N PRO A 908 50.84 15.69 25.08
CA PRO A 908 50.85 16.60 26.24
C PRO A 908 49.79 17.71 26.19
N GLN A 909 49.36 18.12 24.99
CA GLN A 909 48.29 19.11 24.76
C GLN A 909 46.88 18.65 25.14
N HIS A 910 46.67 17.33 25.26
CA HIS A 910 45.40 16.70 25.67
C HIS A 910 45.47 16.12 27.09
N ALA A 911 46.57 16.33 27.82
CA ALA A 911 46.72 15.84 29.19
C ALA A 911 45.65 16.41 30.12
N GLY A 912 44.90 15.55 30.80
CA GLY A 912 43.78 15.93 31.66
C GLY A 912 42.46 16.19 30.93
N ARG A 913 42.37 15.86 29.63
CA ARG A 913 41.10 15.81 28.89
C ARG A 913 40.60 14.36 28.78
N LYS A 914 39.28 14.21 28.77
CA LYS A 914 38.60 12.96 28.38
C LYS A 914 38.71 12.74 26.86
N CYS A 915 38.43 11.52 26.41
CA CYS A 915 38.35 11.14 25.00
C CYS A 915 36.89 11.24 24.50
N LEU A 916 36.66 11.94 23.40
CA LEU A 916 35.37 11.99 22.71
C LEU A 916 35.50 11.38 21.31
N VAL A 917 34.89 10.21 21.15
CA VAL A 917 34.77 9.49 19.88
C VAL A 917 33.53 9.98 19.14
N LEU A 918 33.67 10.33 17.86
CA LEU A 918 32.58 10.78 16.99
C LEU A 918 32.50 9.85 15.76
N ASP A 919 31.30 9.43 15.35
CA ASP A 919 31.10 8.99 13.97
C ASP A 919 31.12 10.17 12.98
N LEU A 920 31.10 9.88 11.67
CA LEU A 920 31.16 10.83 10.57
C LEU A 920 29.84 10.89 9.78
N ASP A 921 29.40 9.77 9.21
CA ASP A 921 28.28 9.70 8.28
C ASP A 921 26.95 9.63 9.05
N GLU A 922 25.97 10.43 8.66
CA GLU A 922 24.69 10.64 9.37
C GLU A 922 24.81 11.24 10.80
N THR A 923 25.99 11.21 11.42
CA THR A 923 26.27 11.88 12.70
C THR A 923 26.76 13.33 12.53
N LEU A 924 27.81 13.59 11.73
CA LEU A 924 28.40 14.92 11.51
C LEU A 924 28.11 15.50 10.11
N VAL A 925 28.01 14.64 9.09
CA VAL A 925 27.74 14.99 7.70
C VAL A 925 26.82 13.97 7.06
N HIS A 926 26.15 14.32 5.96
CA HIS A 926 25.52 13.36 5.07
C HIS A 926 26.23 13.39 3.71
N SER A 927 26.46 12.22 3.13
CA SER A 927 27.29 12.01 1.95
C SER A 927 26.53 11.23 0.88
N SER A 928 26.71 11.59 -0.39
CA SER A 928 26.04 10.93 -1.51
C SER A 928 26.88 10.86 -2.77
N PHE A 929 26.76 9.75 -3.49
CA PHE A 929 27.32 9.55 -4.83
C PHE A 929 26.44 10.16 -5.95
N LYS A 930 25.28 10.71 -5.58
CA LYS A 930 24.43 11.52 -6.47
C LYS A 930 24.70 13.00 -6.23
N SER A 931 24.51 13.81 -7.26
CA SER A 931 24.58 15.27 -7.13
C SER A 931 23.51 15.79 -6.16
N ILE A 932 23.95 16.52 -5.13
CA ILE A 932 23.08 17.28 -4.22
C ILE A 932 23.16 18.75 -4.66
N GLN A 933 22.03 19.38 -4.97
CA GLN A 933 21.98 20.75 -5.52
C GLN A 933 22.57 21.81 -4.57
N HIS A 934 22.63 21.52 -3.27
CA HIS A 934 23.17 22.38 -2.22
C HIS A 934 24.24 21.68 -1.39
N ALA A 935 25.13 20.90 -2.04
CA ALA A 935 26.32 20.36 -1.39
C ALA A 935 27.23 21.48 -0.85
N ASP A 936 27.62 21.42 0.43
CA ASP A 936 28.62 22.32 1.02
C ASP A 936 29.98 22.14 0.34
N TYR A 937 30.33 20.90 0.00
CA TYR A 937 31.51 20.59 -0.81
C TYR A 937 31.38 19.25 -1.54
N VAL A 938 32.23 19.09 -2.55
CA VAL A 938 32.38 17.85 -3.32
C VAL A 938 33.78 17.29 -3.09
N VAL A 939 33.85 15.97 -2.93
CA VAL A 939 35.06 15.18 -2.66
C VAL A 939 35.26 14.18 -3.81
N PRO A 940 36.35 14.28 -4.59
CA PRO A 940 36.69 13.26 -5.57
C PRO A 940 37.34 12.07 -4.85
N VAL A 941 36.78 10.87 -5.01
CA VAL A 941 37.25 9.61 -4.40
C VAL A 941 37.55 8.60 -5.51
N GLU A 942 38.69 7.92 -5.45
CA GLU A 942 39.03 6.84 -6.37
C GLU A 942 38.47 5.48 -5.88
N ILE A 943 37.67 4.83 -6.73
CA ILE A 943 37.02 3.53 -6.49
C ILE A 943 37.21 2.69 -7.75
N GLU A 944 37.71 1.46 -7.63
CA GLU A 944 37.91 0.56 -8.80
C GLU A 944 38.67 1.25 -9.97
N TYR A 945 39.68 2.09 -9.65
CA TYR A 945 40.46 2.94 -10.59
C TYR A 945 39.65 4.00 -11.36
N HIS A 946 38.45 4.34 -10.88
CA HIS A 946 37.58 5.38 -11.43
C HIS A 946 37.38 6.49 -10.38
N TRP A 947 37.35 7.74 -10.84
CA TRP A 947 37.10 8.89 -9.97
C TRP A 947 35.61 9.19 -9.85
N HIS A 948 35.10 9.13 -8.62
CA HIS A 948 33.71 9.41 -8.29
C HIS A 948 33.61 10.68 -7.43
N ASN A 949 32.68 11.57 -7.78
CA ASN A 949 32.37 12.74 -6.97
C ASN A 949 31.38 12.36 -5.87
N VAL A 950 31.79 12.49 -4.61
CA VAL A 950 30.92 12.41 -3.43
C VAL A 950 30.51 13.82 -3.04
N TYR A 951 29.21 14.06 -2.99
CA TYR A 951 28.60 15.33 -2.60
C TYR A 951 28.30 15.25 -1.11
N VAL A 952 28.78 16.22 -0.35
CA VAL A 952 28.69 16.23 1.11
C VAL A 952 27.93 17.48 1.56
N ILE A 953 27.01 17.28 2.49
CA ILE A 953 26.33 18.34 3.25
C ILE A 953 26.62 18.20 4.73
N LYS A 954 26.81 19.33 5.40
CA LYS A 954 27.21 19.43 6.80
C LYS A 954 25.99 19.47 7.70
N ARG A 955 26.01 18.71 8.81
CA ARG A 955 24.94 18.81 9.81
C ARG A 955 24.94 20.24 10.41
N PRO A 956 23.79 20.91 10.55
CA PRO A 956 23.72 22.24 11.14
C PRO A 956 24.48 22.35 12.48
N GLY A 957 25.28 23.39 12.61
CA GLY A 957 26.10 23.64 13.80
C GLY A 957 27.40 22.83 13.91
N VAL A 958 27.72 21.90 13.00
CA VAL A 958 28.88 20.99 13.13
C VAL A 958 30.23 21.71 13.31
N ASP A 959 30.45 22.86 12.68
CA ASP A 959 31.68 23.65 12.87
C ASP A 959 31.82 24.17 14.31
N THR A 960 30.74 24.71 14.86
CA THR A 960 30.67 25.20 16.24
C THR A 960 30.79 24.06 17.24
N PHE A 961 30.19 22.90 16.93
CA PHE A 961 30.30 21.68 17.71
C PHE A 961 31.75 21.18 17.77
N LEU A 962 32.37 20.92 16.61
CA LEU A 962 33.75 20.44 16.53
C LEU A 962 34.72 21.41 17.21
N LYS A 963 34.60 22.72 16.96
CA LYS A 963 35.43 23.73 17.65
C LYS A 963 35.31 23.62 19.16
N ARG A 964 34.08 23.61 19.69
CA ARG A 964 33.83 23.57 21.15
C ARG A 964 34.31 22.26 21.76
N MET A 965 34.06 21.12 21.11
CA MET A 965 34.55 19.83 21.60
C MET A 965 36.09 19.76 21.59
N GLY A 966 36.74 20.29 20.56
CA GLY A 966 38.20 20.40 20.46
C GLY A 966 38.86 21.32 21.50
N GLU A 967 38.09 22.20 22.17
CA GLU A 967 38.57 23.00 23.30
C GLU A 967 38.63 22.20 24.61
N ILE A 968 37.80 21.15 24.78
CA ILE A 968 37.61 20.42 26.05
C ILE A 968 38.00 18.94 26.02
N TYR A 969 37.92 18.25 24.88
CA TYR A 969 38.22 16.82 24.71
C TYR A 969 39.53 16.56 23.93
N GLU A 970 40.02 15.32 23.98
CA GLU A 970 40.75 14.71 22.86
C GLU A 970 39.70 14.19 21.87
N VAL A 971 39.57 14.80 20.69
CA VAL A 971 38.55 14.41 19.71
C VAL A 971 39.11 13.36 18.76
N VAL A 972 38.41 12.22 18.67
CA VAL A 972 38.73 11.10 17.79
C VAL A 972 37.54 10.90 16.85
N VAL A 973 37.75 10.94 15.54
CA VAL A 973 36.72 10.45 14.61
C VAL A 973 36.95 8.97 14.40
N PHE A 974 35.96 8.14 14.71
CA PHE A 974 36.00 6.70 14.51
C PHE A 974 34.74 6.29 13.73
N THR A 975 34.91 5.94 12.46
CA THR A 975 33.79 5.64 11.56
C THR A 975 33.91 4.26 10.91
N ALA A 976 32.76 3.64 10.63
CA ALA A 976 32.67 2.41 9.85
C ALA A 976 32.85 2.65 8.33
N SER A 977 33.15 3.87 7.90
CA SER A 977 33.54 4.22 6.53
C SER A 977 35.03 3.96 6.24
N LEU A 978 35.37 3.74 4.97
CA LEU A 978 36.75 3.49 4.53
C LEU A 978 37.58 4.77 4.50
N SER A 979 38.85 4.66 4.91
CA SER A 979 39.89 5.70 4.85
C SER A 979 39.84 6.55 3.56
N LYS A 980 39.88 5.90 2.39
CA LYS A 980 39.88 6.53 1.05
C LYS A 980 38.76 7.55 0.79
N TYR A 981 37.62 7.42 1.48
CA TYR A 981 36.50 8.36 1.42
C TYR A 981 36.51 9.30 2.63
N ALA A 982 36.70 8.77 3.84
CA ALA A 982 36.55 9.53 5.08
C ALA A 982 37.67 10.57 5.30
N ASP A 983 38.92 10.28 4.95
CA ASP A 983 40.03 11.24 5.07
C ASP A 983 39.78 12.52 4.22
N PRO A 984 39.51 12.43 2.90
CA PRO A 984 39.21 13.61 2.08
C PRO A 984 37.92 14.38 2.45
N VAL A 985 37.00 13.76 3.21
CA VAL A 985 35.87 14.47 3.83
C VAL A 985 36.31 15.21 5.08
N LEU A 986 37.09 14.56 5.95
CA LEU A 986 37.59 15.16 7.19
C LEU A 986 38.55 16.33 6.93
N ASP A 987 39.34 16.27 5.86
CA ASP A 987 40.19 17.38 5.38
C ASP A 987 39.40 18.64 4.97
N LYS A 988 38.08 18.52 4.76
CA LYS A 988 37.16 19.64 4.48
C LYS A 988 36.23 19.98 5.65
N LEU A 989 35.95 18.99 6.51
CA LEU A 989 35.09 19.16 7.67
C LEU A 989 35.83 19.83 8.83
N ASP A 990 37.03 19.36 9.16
CA ASP A 990 37.81 19.84 10.30
C ASP A 990 38.62 21.10 9.96
N ILE A 991 37.90 22.18 9.63
CA ILE A 991 38.46 23.51 9.38
C ILE A 991 39.15 24.13 10.61
N HIS A 992 39.05 23.49 11.77
CA HIS A 992 39.63 23.93 13.04
C HIS A 992 40.84 23.09 13.49
N ASN A 993 41.15 21.99 12.80
CA ASN A 993 42.24 21.04 13.11
C ASN A 993 42.12 20.51 14.56
N VAL A 994 40.91 20.13 14.97
CA VAL A 994 40.61 19.63 16.32
C VAL A 994 40.61 18.10 16.44
N VAL A 995 40.48 17.37 15.32
CA VAL A 995 40.45 15.91 15.30
C VAL A 995 41.88 15.39 15.48
N ALA A 996 42.21 14.95 16.70
CA ALA A 996 43.54 14.46 17.06
C ALA A 996 43.87 13.14 16.36
N HIS A 997 42.87 12.26 16.21
CA HIS A 997 43.02 10.94 15.61
C HIS A 997 41.83 10.60 14.70
N ARG A 998 42.12 9.90 13.60
CA ARG A 998 41.14 9.38 12.65
C ARG A 998 41.26 7.85 12.62
N LEU A 999 40.15 7.16 12.85
CA LEU A 999 40.01 5.71 12.80
C LEU A 999 38.88 5.35 11.83
N PHE A 1000 39.09 4.30 11.06
CA PHE A 1000 38.24 3.92 9.92
C PHE A 1000 37.74 2.48 10.06
N ARG A 1001 37.02 1.98 9.06
CA ARG A 1001 36.55 0.58 8.98
C ARG A 1001 37.65 -0.44 9.30
N GLU A 1002 38.87 -0.17 8.85
CA GLU A 1002 40.08 -0.97 9.05
C GLU A 1002 40.52 -1.05 10.54
N SER A 1003 39.94 -0.23 11.42
CA SER A 1003 40.15 -0.21 12.88
C SER A 1003 38.94 -0.74 13.67
N CYS A 1004 37.80 -1.02 13.03
CA CYS A 1004 36.62 -1.55 13.70
C CYS A 1004 36.77 -3.06 13.98
N TYR A 1005 36.24 -3.51 15.12
CA TYR A 1005 36.08 -4.92 15.41
C TYR A 1005 34.87 -5.48 14.65
N ASN A 1006 35.07 -6.49 13.79
CA ASN A 1006 33.96 -7.12 13.08
C ASN A 1006 33.24 -8.13 13.99
N HIS A 1007 31.97 -7.86 14.32
CA HIS A 1007 31.13 -8.75 15.13
C HIS A 1007 29.78 -9.00 14.44
N LYS A 1008 29.50 -10.27 14.11
CA LYS A 1008 28.24 -10.72 13.48
C LYS A 1008 27.86 -9.91 12.22
N GLY A 1009 28.87 -9.53 11.43
CA GLY A 1009 28.75 -8.71 10.20
C GLY A 1009 28.78 -7.19 10.42
N ASN A 1010 28.85 -6.72 11.67
CA ASN A 1010 28.81 -5.31 12.04
C ASN A 1010 30.21 -4.77 12.38
N TYR A 1011 30.47 -3.52 12.01
CA TYR A 1011 31.71 -2.80 12.37
C TYR A 1011 31.54 -2.10 13.72
N VAL A 1012 31.96 -2.78 14.80
CA VAL A 1012 31.89 -2.30 16.18
C VAL A 1012 33.13 -1.47 16.54
N LYS A 1013 32.90 -0.33 17.19
CA LYS A 1013 33.91 0.62 17.64
C LYS A 1013 34.28 0.31 19.08
N ASP A 1014 35.08 -0.73 19.25
CA ASP A 1014 35.47 -1.22 20.57
C ASP A 1014 36.41 -0.24 21.28
N LEU A 1015 35.84 0.55 22.19
CA LEU A 1015 36.52 1.60 22.93
C LEU A 1015 37.70 1.07 23.78
N SER A 1016 37.66 -0.19 24.19
CA SER A 1016 38.74 -0.83 24.96
C SER A 1016 40.07 -0.91 24.19
N GLN A 1017 40.00 -0.87 22.85
CA GLN A 1017 41.16 -0.96 21.97
C GLN A 1017 41.88 0.39 21.82
N LEU A 1018 41.25 1.50 22.19
CA LEU A 1018 41.78 2.85 22.00
C LEU A 1018 43.02 3.16 22.87
N GLY A 1019 43.22 2.45 23.99
CA GLY A 1019 44.28 2.80 24.95
C GLY A 1019 44.01 4.14 25.65
N ARG A 1020 42.76 4.35 26.06
CA ARG A 1020 42.28 5.44 26.93
C ARG A 1020 41.46 4.81 28.08
N PRO A 1021 41.36 5.45 29.26
CA PRO A 1021 40.49 4.95 30.33
C PRO A 1021 39.03 4.96 29.86
N ILE A 1022 38.27 3.92 30.20
CA ILE A 1022 36.90 3.76 29.71
C ILE A 1022 35.93 4.66 30.49
N GLU A 1023 36.24 4.95 31.75
CA GLU A 1023 35.66 6.02 32.58
C GLU A 1023 35.87 7.44 32.03
N ASP A 1024 36.85 7.60 31.13
CA ASP A 1024 37.21 8.85 30.44
C ASP A 1024 36.81 8.87 28.95
N THR A 1025 36.14 7.85 28.42
CA THR A 1025 35.83 7.75 26.99
C THR A 1025 34.34 7.83 26.72
N ILE A 1026 33.92 8.73 25.83
CA ILE A 1026 32.53 8.90 25.37
C ILE A 1026 32.47 8.60 23.88
N ILE A 1027 31.38 8.00 23.38
CA ILE A 1027 31.10 7.88 21.95
C ILE A 1027 29.78 8.55 21.54
N LEU A 1028 29.80 9.32 20.45
CA LEU A 1028 28.62 9.93 19.81
C LEU A 1028 28.39 9.25 18.46
N ASP A 1029 27.25 8.58 18.33
CA ASP A 1029 26.95 7.69 17.19
C ASP A 1029 25.43 7.49 17.02
N ASN A 1030 24.96 7.43 15.77
CA ASN A 1030 23.57 7.17 15.42
C ASN A 1030 23.21 5.67 15.37
N SER A 1031 24.21 4.79 15.50
CA SER A 1031 24.11 3.34 15.38
C SER A 1031 24.41 2.62 16.71
N PRO A 1032 23.39 2.11 17.42
CA PRO A 1032 23.60 1.26 18.61
C PRO A 1032 24.37 -0.05 18.34
N ALA A 1033 24.38 -0.53 17.09
CA ALA A 1033 25.23 -1.65 16.70
C ALA A 1033 26.72 -1.29 16.70
N SER A 1034 27.05 -0.02 16.42
CA SER A 1034 28.44 0.45 16.34
C SER A 1034 29.12 0.59 17.71
N TYR A 1035 28.36 0.68 18.80
CA TYR A 1035 28.90 0.76 20.18
C TYR A 1035 28.41 -0.35 21.12
N ILE A 1036 27.94 -1.48 20.57
CA ILE A 1036 27.28 -2.56 21.33
C ILE A 1036 28.08 -3.14 22.51
N PHE A 1037 29.43 -3.10 22.46
CA PHE A 1037 30.29 -3.53 23.58
C PHE A 1037 30.42 -2.50 24.71
N HIS A 1038 30.04 -1.24 24.47
CA HIS A 1038 30.21 -0.10 25.39
C HIS A 1038 28.94 0.78 25.49
N PRO A 1039 27.75 0.21 25.72
CA PRO A 1039 26.48 0.97 25.70
C PRO A 1039 26.47 2.09 26.73
N ASN A 1040 27.04 1.86 27.92
CA ASN A 1040 27.10 2.85 29.01
C ASN A 1040 28.15 3.95 28.78
N ASN A 1041 28.82 3.98 27.63
CA ASN A 1041 29.73 5.05 27.21
C ASN A 1041 29.15 5.88 26.05
N ALA A 1042 27.96 5.54 25.56
CA ALA A 1042 27.40 6.12 24.36
C ALA A 1042 26.39 7.24 24.63
N VAL A 1043 26.46 8.27 23.79
CA VAL A 1043 25.43 9.29 23.62
C VAL A 1043 24.75 8.99 22.28
N PRO A 1044 23.52 8.42 22.27
CA PRO A 1044 22.80 8.15 21.03
C PRO A 1044 22.37 9.45 20.35
N VAL A 1045 22.48 9.51 19.03
CA VAL A 1045 21.97 10.61 18.19
C VAL A 1045 21.05 10.12 17.08
N SER A 1046 20.28 11.03 16.52
CA SER A 1046 19.43 10.79 15.35
C SER A 1046 20.29 10.78 14.07
N SER A 1047 20.06 9.82 13.17
CA SER A 1047 20.61 9.88 11.79
C SER A 1047 20.13 11.16 11.10
N TRP A 1048 21.07 12.02 10.73
CA TRP A 1048 20.79 13.25 9.98
C TRP A 1048 21.09 13.09 8.49
N PHE A 1049 20.20 13.64 7.67
CA PHE A 1049 20.28 13.53 6.21
C PHE A 1049 20.33 14.89 5.52
N ASN A 1050 19.31 15.74 5.72
CA ASN A 1050 19.21 17.04 5.05
C ASN A 1050 18.14 17.96 5.70
N ASP A 1051 18.00 17.95 7.03
CA ASP A 1051 17.13 18.93 7.71
C ASP A 1051 17.95 20.19 8.08
N PRO A 1052 17.69 21.37 7.49
CA PRO A 1052 18.38 22.61 7.84
C PRO A 1052 17.94 23.20 9.19
N HIS A 1053 16.92 22.63 9.86
CA HIS A 1053 16.46 23.05 11.18
C HIS A 1053 16.96 22.14 12.32
N ASP A 1054 17.81 21.15 12.02
CA ASP A 1054 18.44 20.30 13.03
C ASP A 1054 19.23 21.13 14.05
N THR A 1055 19.09 20.78 15.33
CA THR A 1055 19.83 21.43 16.43
C THR A 1055 20.58 20.44 17.31
N GLU A 1056 20.54 19.13 17.03
CA GLU A 1056 20.93 18.08 17.98
C GLU A 1056 22.39 18.22 18.45
N LEU A 1057 23.33 18.49 17.53
CA LEU A 1057 24.74 18.78 17.87
C LEU A 1057 24.88 20.05 18.73
N THR A 1058 24.05 21.06 18.51
CA THR A 1058 24.09 22.32 19.29
C THR A 1058 23.50 22.11 20.68
N ASP A 1059 22.42 21.35 20.79
CA ASP A 1059 21.73 21.06 22.06
C ASP A 1059 22.52 20.06 22.94
N LEU A 1060 23.37 19.23 22.33
CA LEU A 1060 24.33 18.37 23.03
C LEU A 1060 25.56 19.11 23.57
N CYS A 1061 25.90 20.28 23.03
CA CYS A 1061 27.11 21.02 23.44
C CYS A 1061 27.20 21.32 24.96
N PRO A 1062 26.12 21.71 25.66
CA PRO A 1062 26.13 21.85 27.13
C PRO A 1062 26.35 20.52 27.84
N PHE A 1063 25.58 19.48 27.49
CA PHE A 1063 25.65 18.16 28.12
C PHE A 1063 27.05 17.53 28.01
N LEU A 1064 27.67 17.60 26.83
CA LEU A 1064 29.04 17.16 26.62
C LEU A 1064 30.07 18.09 27.30
N SER A 1065 29.74 19.34 27.63
CA SER A 1065 30.62 20.19 28.46
C SER A 1065 30.57 19.77 29.93
N ASP A 1066 29.41 19.36 30.43
CA ASP A 1066 29.24 18.92 31.81
C ASP A 1066 29.90 17.55 32.04
N LEU A 1067 29.73 16.59 31.12
CA LEU A 1067 30.37 15.27 31.16
C LEU A 1067 31.90 15.31 31.20
N ALA A 1068 32.53 16.36 30.63
CA ALA A 1068 33.98 16.55 30.70
C ALA A 1068 34.51 16.78 32.13
N THR A 1069 33.63 17.03 33.11
CA THR A 1069 33.97 17.32 34.50
C THR A 1069 33.62 16.20 35.49
N VAL A 1070 33.01 15.11 35.02
CA VAL A 1070 32.56 13.96 35.84
C VAL A 1070 33.71 12.96 36.00
N ASP A 1071 33.87 12.35 37.19
CA ASP A 1071 34.92 11.34 37.43
C ASP A 1071 34.79 10.15 36.46
N ASP A 1072 33.64 9.47 36.43
CA ASP A 1072 33.32 8.36 35.51
C ASP A 1072 32.05 8.68 34.70
N VAL A 1073 32.18 8.79 33.37
CA VAL A 1073 31.05 9.15 32.48
C VAL A 1073 29.94 8.10 32.49
N ARG A 1074 30.26 6.84 32.76
CA ARG A 1074 29.32 5.71 32.70
C ARG A 1074 28.25 5.79 33.77
N GLY A 1075 28.58 6.39 34.93
CA GLY A 1075 27.62 6.64 36.01
C GLY A 1075 26.55 7.70 35.68
N ILE A 1076 26.68 8.40 34.55
CA ILE A 1076 25.72 9.39 34.04
C ILE A 1076 25.04 8.91 32.74
N LEU A 1077 25.72 8.07 31.96
CA LEU A 1077 25.25 7.52 30.68
C LEU A 1077 24.55 6.14 30.81
N ASP A 1078 24.52 5.53 31.99
CA ASP A 1078 23.79 4.28 32.25
C ASP A 1078 22.28 4.46 32.01
N GLY A 1079 21.76 3.82 30.96
CA GLY A 1079 20.36 3.90 30.52
C GLY A 1079 19.36 3.11 31.38
N GLY A 1080 19.77 2.62 32.57
CA GLY A 1080 18.96 1.80 33.46
C GLY A 1080 17.89 2.53 34.30
N LEU A 1081 16.96 3.28 33.67
CA LEU A 1081 15.81 3.93 34.36
C LEU A 1081 14.47 3.87 33.57
#